data_AF-R8BS00-F1
#
_entry.id   AF-R8BS00-F1
#
_cell.length_a   1.000
_cell.length_b   1.000
_cell.length_c   1.000
_cell.angle_alpha   90.00
_cell.angle_beta   90.00
_cell.angle_gamma   90.00
#
_symmetry.space_group_name_H-M   'P 1'
#
loop_
_entity.id
_entity.type
_entity.pdbx_description
1 polymer ?
#
loop_
_entity_poly.entity_id
_entity_poly.type
_entity_poly.pdbx_seq_one_letter_code
_entity_poly.pdbx_strand_id
1 'polypeptide(L)'
;MEVTGNEGCDKKPGNGIWSGGLTQQGSGVDDGIYYHNSEDKGIILTADSAWDRDQWRFARLYGSKYDDFVGWIEKEPGQHRFGVWKNNGGGKFVQLAEDMDGRIYCIPRGLHFIDMNGDGYDDIVCITPQGDLQLSINNKDGTDTKAPTFRNLGQIKANEGYLQDRVRLADIDGDGRGDYCILDDGGNVHCWRNGGTKDAPEYWQALGLRFTAKGMGDMRGVRFEDINGDGRDDWLWVSDTGQTTTWTNSRSCKKGQLGDGLNVAWRQGFWHDQSSGPTHAGVGQFGSSGLRNRVHFARIYGDALDFGLLPALDYVFLQHEDLDSGYHRFTMRVWKNVGRGSAKLKADGVKYCNMLGHADGRMDYVWTMSKGEMRVYYNQGLTDVSGGKSFWGANEIIWEPTQYVGKYLDRRDLHLMDWDGDGTCDIVWVDPDNENRPSVWLNLYPYTGKWNWTPHLNPASATGIKCTQKRGRGIHDLSVRFADLDGNGRDDYLCIEPNGRVTGWVHKADNSWEAVGQIKYAEGADRANLRWADVNGDGTADMLWVDKFNGNARVFYGRGRANPADNAGSSFKWDRPSDAFEGSYAGTCQYFPDLDGNNRADLHSITGTFTNQAETWFSPSCGLTDRQGDDSSGDPNLPNPPWDTNPGNPSNPNPGDPQPYTPNPDDDKPLGPCTATYTTLEDIENDSGKISTFCGIMKDGYDGYFDTFAKYIVEQAPDAMRQFLKDRGKEFFDCDIMERIECCRICEFENKNCRWCTDSNCDLIDSPWGSDPGVTWEKRAEACPPDYSERGIGETWEFTTYWKLRQADTEKFYDAVLSDVGIDRDKVKFAEWSQLLDHTLDPACAHQMEDYCYYTGFWNNASYDADFGKGDVINPKDTVNSAVSSIGGLRFNSTVVIMQVMAGRYVEEGFLPDIVNSVSLPVFMMEDAVTHMEDVVEMAKEIEQADIKFLVLNFLSALFLALPFLGEALPALGFAQLGRFVTIFAETGNTALAIESVVSDPSTAPLLIFSLIMSGRSIRDTNRLARAAKLRAGMRDEDFNAFSIAITSKMNKIESVIRKDDAPLICGRWG
;
A
#
# COMPACT_ATOMS: atom_id res chain seq x y z
N MET A 1 -6.91 43.37 40.60
CA MET A 1 -7.27 43.85 39.26
C MET A 1 -7.87 42.65 38.56
N GLU A 2 -9.19 42.67 38.44
CA GLU A 2 -9.96 41.68 37.67
C GLU A 2 -9.59 41.80 36.19
N VAL A 3 -9.27 40.68 35.55
CA VAL A 3 -9.21 40.56 34.10
C VAL A 3 -10.55 39.96 33.68
N THR A 4 -11.39 40.79 33.08
CA THR A 4 -12.64 40.41 32.43
C THR A 4 -12.41 40.34 30.92
N GLY A 5 -12.57 39.16 30.31
CA GLY A 5 -12.57 38.96 28.86
C GLY A 5 -12.12 37.55 28.46
N ASN A 6 -12.94 36.84 27.69
CA ASN A 6 -12.67 35.54 27.07
C ASN A 6 -11.42 35.58 26.17
N GLU A 7 -10.21 35.38 26.72
CA GLU A 7 -9.07 35.00 25.89
C GLU A 7 -8.98 33.48 25.91
N GLY A 8 -9.45 32.82 24.83
CA GLY A 8 -9.10 31.43 24.53
C GLY A 8 -7.58 31.26 24.53
N CYS A 9 -7.10 30.03 24.75
CA CYS A 9 -5.66 29.76 24.73
C CYS A 9 -5.27 28.98 23.48
N ASP A 10 -4.21 29.43 22.82
CA ASP A 10 -3.66 28.77 21.64
C ASP A 10 -3.35 27.28 21.94
N LYS A 11 -3.80 26.41 21.03
CA LYS A 11 -3.48 24.97 21.04
C LYS A 11 -1.98 24.79 20.80
N LYS A 12 -1.39 23.80 21.48
CA LYS A 12 0.01 23.39 21.30
C LYS A 12 0.07 21.94 20.86
N PRO A 13 1.07 21.53 20.06
CA PRO A 13 1.30 20.12 19.77
C PRO A 13 1.49 19.31 21.05
N GLY A 14 0.99 18.08 21.09
CA GLY A 14 1.19 17.13 22.19
C GLY A 14 0.36 17.36 23.44
N ASN A 15 -0.71 18.15 23.34
CA ASN A 15 -1.60 18.39 24.47
C ASN A 15 -3.01 17.84 24.25
N GLY A 16 -3.25 17.10 23.16
CA GLY A 16 -4.53 16.42 22.95
C GLY A 16 -4.76 15.30 23.97
N ILE A 17 -6.01 14.91 24.18
CA ILE A 17 -6.39 13.78 25.04
C ILE A 17 -6.97 12.67 24.16
N TRP A 18 -6.27 11.54 24.04
CA TRP A 18 -6.75 10.41 23.25
C TRP A 18 -8.04 9.82 23.83
N SER A 19 -8.99 9.50 22.96
CA SER A 19 -10.32 8.99 23.35
C SER A 19 -10.35 7.49 23.70
N GLY A 20 -9.23 6.79 23.78
CA GLY A 20 -9.19 5.39 24.22
C GLY A 20 -9.35 4.32 23.12
N GLY A 21 -9.61 4.70 21.86
CA GLY A 21 -9.79 3.75 20.75
C GLY A 21 -10.56 4.31 19.54
N LEU A 22 -11.14 3.40 18.74
CA LEU A 22 -11.93 3.73 17.54
C LEU A 22 -13.25 4.42 17.89
N THR A 23 -13.26 5.75 17.78
CA THR A 23 -14.46 6.61 17.93
C THR A 23 -15.48 6.43 16.81
N GLN A 24 -15.02 6.02 15.63
CA GLN A 24 -15.83 5.64 14.49
C GLN A 24 -15.40 4.24 14.01
N GLN A 25 -16.34 3.29 13.98
CA GLN A 25 -16.06 1.89 13.64
C GLN A 25 -16.20 1.54 12.16
N GLY A 26 -16.51 2.54 11.32
CA GLY A 26 -16.78 2.37 9.90
C GLY A 26 -18.23 2.71 9.56
N SER A 27 -18.39 3.57 8.57
CA SER A 27 -19.68 4.16 8.18
C SER A 27 -19.67 4.55 6.71
N GLY A 28 -20.86 4.65 6.12
CA GLY A 28 -21.02 5.02 4.71
C GLY A 28 -20.88 3.87 3.71
N VAL A 29 -20.97 4.23 2.42
CA VAL A 29 -20.90 3.28 1.30
C VAL A 29 -19.82 3.67 0.28
N ASP A 30 -19.11 2.68 -0.24
CA ASP A 30 -18.24 2.76 -1.41
C ASP A 30 -18.81 1.91 -2.54
N ASP A 31 -18.17 1.97 -3.72
CA ASP A 31 -18.51 1.16 -4.88
C ASP A 31 -17.55 -0.05 -5.06
N GLY A 32 -16.70 -0.33 -4.06
CA GLY A 32 -15.94 -1.57 -3.96
C GLY A 32 -14.75 -1.69 -4.91
N ILE A 33 -14.51 -2.90 -5.42
CA ILE A 33 -13.47 -3.22 -6.41
C ILE A 33 -13.98 -2.88 -7.81
N TYR A 34 -13.09 -2.43 -8.70
CA TYR A 34 -13.43 -2.23 -10.11
C TYR A 34 -13.62 -3.59 -10.83
N TYR A 35 -14.82 -3.79 -11.37
CA TYR A 35 -15.11 -4.89 -12.27
C TYR A 35 -15.33 -4.35 -13.68
N HIS A 36 -14.44 -4.73 -14.60
CA HIS A 36 -14.52 -4.34 -15.99
C HIS A 36 -15.60 -5.14 -16.73
N ASN A 37 -16.40 -4.43 -17.51
CA ASN A 37 -17.26 -5.01 -18.51
C ASN A 37 -17.31 -4.06 -19.71
N SER A 38 -17.62 -4.58 -20.90
CA SER A 38 -17.67 -3.76 -22.09
C SER A 38 -18.72 -4.20 -23.11
N GLU A 39 -19.16 -3.24 -23.92
CA GLU A 39 -20.03 -3.45 -25.07
C GLU A 39 -19.23 -3.30 -26.36
N ASP A 40 -19.13 -4.35 -27.19
CA ASP A 40 -18.51 -4.24 -28.53
C ASP A 40 -19.31 -3.28 -29.41
N LYS A 41 -18.65 -2.25 -29.93
CA LYS A 41 -19.22 -1.25 -30.84
C LYS A 41 -18.77 -1.41 -32.28
N GLY A 42 -17.96 -2.44 -32.55
CA GLY A 42 -17.42 -2.70 -33.88
C GLY A 42 -16.46 -1.61 -34.34
N ILE A 43 -16.35 -1.46 -35.66
CA ILE A 43 -15.48 -0.47 -36.29
C ILE A 43 -16.24 0.85 -36.45
N ILE A 44 -15.69 1.93 -35.91
CA ILE A 44 -16.36 3.26 -35.91
C ILE A 44 -15.62 4.32 -36.75
N LEU A 45 -14.33 4.10 -37.02
CA LEU A 45 -13.51 4.99 -37.84
C LEU A 45 -12.56 4.16 -38.70
N THR A 46 -12.26 4.65 -39.90
CA THR A 46 -11.19 4.14 -40.75
C THR A 46 -10.34 5.32 -41.21
N ALA A 47 -9.03 5.20 -41.06
CA ALA A 47 -8.05 6.19 -41.50
C ALA A 47 -6.94 5.51 -42.27
N ASP A 48 -6.61 6.03 -43.44
CA ASP A 48 -5.46 5.58 -44.23
C ASP A 48 -4.29 6.53 -43.97
N SER A 49 -3.10 5.97 -43.79
CA SER A 49 -1.86 6.70 -43.52
C SER A 49 -0.77 6.19 -44.43
N ALA A 50 0.11 7.07 -44.90
CA ALA A 50 1.30 6.63 -45.63
C ALA A 50 2.20 5.76 -44.75
N TRP A 51 2.18 5.92 -43.41
CA TRP A 51 3.12 5.30 -42.47
C TRP A 51 2.42 4.46 -41.39
N ASP A 52 3.10 3.42 -40.89
CA ASP A 52 2.82 2.70 -39.64
C ASP A 52 4.04 2.81 -38.71
N ARG A 53 3.99 3.76 -37.77
CA ARG A 53 5.14 4.15 -36.92
C ARG A 53 4.71 4.58 -35.51
N ASP A 54 3.65 3.96 -34.98
CA ASP A 54 3.05 4.29 -33.68
C ASP A 54 2.67 5.79 -33.56
N GLN A 55 2.04 6.32 -34.60
CA GLN A 55 1.75 7.75 -34.73
C GLN A 55 0.43 8.21 -34.08
N TRP A 56 -0.41 7.30 -33.61
CA TRP A 56 -1.79 7.58 -33.23
C TRP A 56 -1.94 7.80 -31.73
N ARG A 57 -2.65 8.85 -31.33
CA ARG A 57 -2.88 9.24 -29.92
C ARG A 57 -4.34 9.67 -29.72
N PHE A 58 -4.74 9.75 -28.46
CA PHE A 58 -6.00 10.31 -28.02
C PHE A 58 -5.73 11.48 -27.08
N ALA A 59 -6.55 12.54 -27.15
CA ALA A 59 -6.33 13.76 -26.38
C ALA A 59 -7.62 14.54 -26.12
N ARG A 60 -7.76 15.12 -24.93
CA ARG A 60 -8.84 16.04 -24.55
C ARG A 60 -8.59 17.44 -25.11
N LEU A 61 -8.68 17.62 -26.43
CA LEU A 61 -8.36 18.92 -27.06
C LEU A 61 -9.47 19.96 -26.85
N TYR A 62 -10.71 19.51 -26.65
CA TYR A 62 -11.90 20.38 -26.53
C TYR A 62 -12.59 20.30 -25.16
N GLY A 63 -11.94 19.69 -24.17
CA GLY A 63 -12.40 19.59 -22.79
C GLY A 63 -12.47 18.14 -22.29
N SER A 64 -12.98 17.96 -21.07
CA SER A 64 -12.80 16.72 -20.31
C SER A 64 -13.71 15.54 -20.67
N LYS A 65 -14.69 15.74 -21.57
CA LYS A 65 -15.74 14.74 -21.81
C LYS A 65 -15.36 13.68 -22.84
N TYR A 66 -14.60 14.06 -23.86
CA TYR A 66 -14.27 13.16 -24.97
C TYR A 66 -12.80 13.30 -25.32
N ASP A 67 -12.20 12.20 -25.74
CA ASP A 67 -10.86 12.24 -26.31
C ASP A 67 -10.98 12.24 -27.84
N ASP A 68 -10.25 13.15 -28.46
CA ASP A 68 -10.12 13.31 -29.91
C ASP A 68 -9.05 12.39 -30.46
N PHE A 69 -9.24 11.89 -31.68
CA PHE A 69 -8.26 11.03 -32.32
C PHE A 69 -7.23 11.87 -33.09
N VAL A 70 -5.95 11.66 -32.78
CA VAL A 70 -4.85 12.51 -33.24
C VAL A 70 -3.79 11.66 -33.94
N GLY A 71 -3.41 12.05 -35.16
CA GLY A 71 -2.37 11.38 -35.94
C GLY A 71 -1.15 12.26 -36.14
N TRP A 72 0.03 11.80 -35.73
CA TRP A 72 1.30 12.52 -35.90
C TRP A 72 1.81 12.47 -37.36
N ILE A 73 2.09 13.65 -37.92
CA ILE A 73 2.53 13.86 -39.31
C ILE A 73 3.83 14.66 -39.31
N GLU A 74 4.80 14.25 -40.13
CA GLU A 74 5.99 15.05 -40.42
C GLU A 74 5.85 15.58 -41.85
N LYS A 75 5.71 16.90 -42.02
CA LYS A 75 5.58 17.51 -43.35
C LYS A 75 6.94 17.76 -43.99
N GLU A 76 7.87 18.26 -43.18
CA GLU A 76 9.27 18.52 -43.51
C GLU A 76 10.13 18.11 -42.30
N PRO A 77 11.43 17.84 -42.45
CA PRO A 77 12.31 17.51 -41.31
C PRO A 77 12.20 18.56 -40.20
N GLY A 78 11.72 18.14 -39.02
CA GLY A 78 11.52 19.03 -37.88
C GLY A 78 10.20 19.81 -37.84
N GLN A 79 9.35 19.72 -38.88
CA GLN A 79 8.03 20.34 -38.92
C GLN A 79 6.93 19.31 -38.70
N HIS A 80 6.52 19.18 -37.44
CA HIS A 80 5.50 18.22 -37.03
C HIS A 80 4.13 18.89 -37.04
N ARG A 81 3.14 18.12 -37.48
CA ARG A 81 1.73 18.49 -37.58
C ARG A 81 0.90 17.34 -37.07
N PHE A 82 -0.36 17.62 -36.75
CA PHE A 82 -1.29 16.60 -36.29
C PHE A 82 -2.57 16.63 -37.11
N GLY A 83 -2.90 15.50 -37.73
CA GLY A 83 -4.26 15.29 -38.22
C GLY A 83 -5.17 15.11 -37.01
N VAL A 84 -6.28 15.85 -36.95
CA VAL A 84 -7.23 15.78 -35.83
C VAL A 84 -8.58 15.32 -36.33
N TRP A 85 -9.13 14.31 -35.66
CA TRP A 85 -10.50 13.88 -35.77
C TRP A 85 -11.19 14.22 -34.46
N LYS A 86 -12.00 15.29 -34.50
CA LYS A 86 -12.74 15.75 -33.33
C LYS A 86 -13.82 14.73 -32.96
N ASN A 87 -13.85 14.32 -31.70
CA ASN A 87 -14.87 13.45 -31.18
C ASN A 87 -16.11 14.27 -30.76
N ASN A 88 -17.23 14.05 -31.44
CA ASN A 88 -18.51 14.71 -31.14
C ASN A 88 -19.43 13.85 -30.25
N GLY A 89 -18.89 12.78 -29.67
CA GLY A 89 -19.60 11.81 -28.84
C GLY A 89 -20.34 10.74 -29.65
N GLY A 90 -20.78 9.69 -28.94
CA GLY A 90 -21.51 8.57 -29.54
C GLY A 90 -20.71 7.78 -30.58
N GLY A 91 -19.37 7.81 -30.49
CA GLY A 91 -18.47 7.17 -31.45
C GLY A 91 -18.36 7.89 -32.81
N LYS A 92 -18.71 9.18 -32.88
CA LYS A 92 -18.68 9.96 -34.11
C LYS A 92 -17.48 10.90 -34.15
N PHE A 93 -16.62 10.67 -35.13
CA PHE A 93 -15.43 11.47 -35.39
C PHE A 93 -15.60 12.32 -36.65
N VAL A 94 -15.14 13.58 -36.59
CA VAL A 94 -15.08 14.47 -37.75
C VAL A 94 -13.64 14.94 -37.95
N GLN A 95 -13.06 14.59 -39.10
CA GLN A 95 -11.73 15.06 -39.46
C GLN A 95 -11.75 16.57 -39.73
N LEU A 96 -10.78 17.28 -39.18
CA LEU A 96 -10.56 18.69 -39.48
C LEU A 96 -9.84 18.87 -40.81
N ALA A 97 -10.12 19.97 -41.50
CA ALA A 97 -9.53 20.26 -42.80
C ALA A 97 -8.05 20.70 -42.73
N GLU A 98 -7.66 21.32 -41.61
CA GLU A 98 -6.30 21.81 -41.38
C GLU A 98 -5.60 20.97 -40.31
N ASP A 99 -4.32 20.68 -40.53
CA ASP A 99 -3.50 20.00 -39.53
C ASP A 99 -3.15 20.94 -38.37
N MET A 100 -3.24 20.44 -37.15
CA MET A 100 -2.91 21.17 -35.93
C MET A 100 -1.39 21.33 -35.77
N ASP A 101 -0.94 22.52 -35.38
CA ASP A 101 0.46 22.81 -35.02
C ASP A 101 0.60 22.85 -33.50
N GLY A 102 1.22 21.81 -32.94
CA GLY A 102 1.49 21.72 -31.50
C GLY A 102 2.60 22.63 -30.98
N ARG A 103 3.29 23.37 -31.87
CA ARG A 103 4.42 24.26 -31.54
C ARG A 103 5.58 23.61 -30.79
N ILE A 104 5.69 22.29 -30.84
CA ILE A 104 6.74 21.51 -30.16
C ILE A 104 7.21 20.37 -31.07
N TYR A 105 8.52 20.16 -31.12
CA TYR A 105 9.11 19.03 -31.82
C TYR A 105 9.15 17.83 -30.88
N CYS A 106 8.49 16.74 -31.27
CA CYS A 106 8.56 15.47 -30.55
C CYS A 106 8.43 14.29 -31.50
N ILE A 107 9.21 13.24 -31.25
CA ILE A 107 9.07 11.94 -31.93
C ILE A 107 7.89 11.16 -31.34
N PRO A 108 7.22 10.26 -32.10
CA PRO A 108 6.01 9.57 -31.64
C PRO A 108 6.13 8.89 -30.28
N ARG A 109 7.22 8.14 -30.04
CA ARG A 109 7.44 7.41 -28.78
C ARG A 109 7.60 8.29 -27.52
N GLY A 110 7.81 9.60 -27.69
CA GLY A 110 7.91 10.56 -26.58
C GLY A 110 6.75 11.54 -26.49
N LEU A 111 5.78 11.43 -27.39
CA LEU A 111 4.66 12.34 -27.49
C LEU A 111 3.52 11.88 -26.58
N HIS A 112 3.16 12.73 -25.63
CA HIS A 112 2.05 12.54 -24.70
C HIS A 112 1.09 13.73 -24.74
N PHE A 113 -0.18 13.44 -24.51
CA PHE A 113 -1.22 14.41 -24.25
C PHE A 113 -1.67 14.22 -22.80
N ILE A 114 -1.49 15.23 -21.97
CA ILE A 114 -1.89 15.20 -20.56
C ILE A 114 -2.08 16.64 -20.06
N ASP A 115 -3.07 16.84 -19.19
CA ASP A 115 -3.37 18.13 -18.57
C ASP A 115 -2.27 18.48 -17.54
N MET A 116 -1.43 19.47 -17.83
CA MET A 116 -0.31 19.85 -16.95
C MET A 116 -0.64 21.03 -16.03
N ASN A 117 -1.71 21.75 -16.30
CA ASN A 117 -2.10 22.96 -15.56
C ASN A 117 -3.42 22.80 -14.77
N GLY A 118 -4.08 21.65 -14.89
CA GLY A 118 -5.33 21.30 -14.22
C GLY A 118 -6.56 22.00 -14.77
N ASP A 119 -6.55 22.44 -16.03
CA ASP A 119 -7.64 23.21 -16.63
C ASP A 119 -8.70 22.38 -17.37
N GLY A 120 -8.51 21.06 -17.43
CA GLY A 120 -9.39 20.08 -18.04
C GLY A 120 -9.13 19.82 -19.53
N TYR A 121 -8.08 20.41 -20.10
CA TYR A 121 -7.66 20.22 -21.48
C TYR A 121 -6.26 19.61 -21.50
N ASP A 122 -6.03 18.64 -22.39
CA ASP A 122 -4.70 18.06 -22.49
C ASP A 122 -3.73 19.00 -23.19
N ASP A 123 -2.54 19.11 -22.60
CA ASP A 123 -1.37 19.77 -23.15
C ASP A 123 -0.48 18.77 -23.90
N ILE A 124 0.43 19.28 -24.73
CA ILE A 124 1.41 18.42 -25.38
C ILE A 124 2.69 18.38 -24.55
N VAL A 125 3.02 17.19 -24.06
CA VAL A 125 4.29 16.92 -23.40
C VAL A 125 5.18 16.10 -24.34
N CYS A 126 6.39 16.60 -24.57
CA CYS A 126 7.44 15.81 -25.17
C CYS A 126 8.39 15.30 -24.09
N ILE A 127 8.43 13.98 -23.90
CA ILE A 127 9.52 13.33 -23.20
C ILE A 127 10.66 13.22 -24.22
N THR A 128 11.79 13.86 -23.96
CA THR A 128 12.97 13.76 -24.84
C THR A 128 13.61 12.37 -24.74
N PRO A 129 14.49 11.97 -25.67
CA PRO A 129 15.24 10.70 -25.54
C PRO A 129 16.00 10.56 -24.21
N GLN A 130 16.40 11.69 -23.61
CA GLN A 130 17.10 11.78 -22.33
C GLN A 130 16.17 11.62 -21.13
N GLY A 131 14.84 11.66 -21.31
CA GLY A 131 13.85 11.62 -20.24
C GLY A 131 13.39 13.00 -19.76
N ASP A 132 13.97 14.11 -20.27
CA ASP A 132 13.53 15.47 -19.90
C ASP A 132 12.13 15.76 -20.46
N LEU A 133 11.33 16.56 -19.75
CA LEU A 133 10.00 17.00 -20.22
C LEU A 133 10.05 18.39 -20.84
N GLN A 134 9.47 18.52 -22.03
CA GLN A 134 9.14 19.80 -22.66
C GLN A 134 7.63 19.95 -22.81
N LEU A 135 7.11 21.17 -22.63
CA LEU A 135 5.68 21.44 -22.58
C LEU A 135 5.23 22.43 -23.65
N SER A 136 4.08 22.17 -24.25
CA SER A 136 3.32 23.11 -25.06
C SER A 136 1.87 23.13 -24.60
N ILE A 137 1.41 24.30 -24.16
CA ILE A 137 0.10 24.48 -23.53
C ILE A 137 -1.00 24.68 -24.56
N ASN A 138 -2.15 24.06 -24.32
CA ASN A 138 -3.38 24.26 -25.07
C ASN A 138 -4.02 25.62 -24.71
N ASN A 139 -4.25 26.49 -25.70
CA ASN A 139 -4.86 27.81 -25.45
C ASN A 139 -6.39 27.78 -25.32
N LYS A 140 -7.03 26.61 -25.45
CA LYS A 140 -8.49 26.40 -25.32
C LYS A 140 -9.33 27.22 -26.31
N ASP A 141 -8.76 27.53 -27.46
CA ASP A 141 -9.39 28.32 -28.53
C ASP A 141 -9.87 27.46 -29.71
N GLY A 142 -9.86 26.14 -29.54
CA GLY A 142 -10.41 25.19 -30.50
C GLY A 142 -11.93 25.36 -30.69
N THR A 143 -12.42 25.06 -31.89
CA THR A 143 -13.86 25.10 -32.24
C THR A 143 -14.28 23.81 -32.94
N ASP A 144 -15.57 23.69 -33.27
CA ASP A 144 -16.09 22.54 -34.02
C ASP A 144 -15.42 22.31 -35.39
N THR A 145 -14.77 23.33 -35.95
CA THR A 145 -14.13 23.25 -37.27
C THR A 145 -12.63 23.54 -37.25
N LYS A 146 -12.05 23.82 -36.07
CA LYS A 146 -10.63 24.18 -35.92
C LYS A 146 -10.01 23.54 -34.68
N ALA A 147 -8.79 23.05 -34.84
CA ALA A 147 -7.98 22.60 -33.72
C ALA A 147 -7.57 23.77 -32.82
N PRO A 148 -7.35 23.53 -31.51
CA PRO A 148 -6.79 24.55 -30.64
C PRO A 148 -5.35 24.92 -31.07
N THR A 149 -4.95 26.13 -30.72
CA THR A 149 -3.57 26.59 -30.86
C THR A 149 -2.77 26.27 -29.59
N PHE A 150 -1.46 26.08 -29.77
CA PHE A 150 -0.55 25.74 -28.69
C PHE A 150 0.53 26.79 -28.47
N ARG A 151 1.05 26.89 -27.24
CA ARG A 151 2.17 27.74 -26.87
C ARG A 151 3.26 26.94 -26.15
N ASN A 152 4.43 26.86 -26.77
CA ASN A 152 5.61 26.18 -26.24
C ASN A 152 6.21 26.95 -25.05
N LEU A 153 6.41 26.26 -23.93
CA LEU A 153 7.02 26.79 -22.70
C LEU A 153 8.46 26.32 -22.49
N GLY A 154 8.96 25.42 -23.34
CA GLY A 154 10.28 24.83 -23.24
C GLY A 154 10.34 23.67 -22.26
N GLN A 155 11.53 23.41 -21.74
CA GLN A 155 11.76 22.35 -20.76
C GLN A 155 11.19 22.73 -19.40
N ILE A 156 10.38 21.84 -18.81
CA ILE A 156 9.73 22.02 -17.50
C ILE A 156 10.27 21.07 -16.43
N LYS A 157 10.97 20.01 -16.82
CA LYS A 157 11.59 19.05 -15.91
C LYS A 157 12.83 18.42 -16.55
N ALA A 158 13.92 18.34 -15.78
CA ALA A 158 15.06 17.51 -16.12
C ALA A 158 14.82 16.05 -15.68
N ASN A 159 15.42 15.10 -16.41
CA ASN A 159 15.34 13.68 -16.10
C ASN A 159 15.96 13.35 -14.73
N GLU A 160 15.53 12.24 -14.16
CA GLU A 160 15.98 11.71 -12.86
C GLU A 160 17.02 10.58 -13.06
N GLY A 161 17.86 10.68 -14.11
CA GLY A 161 18.86 9.65 -14.46
C GLY A 161 18.33 8.50 -15.34
N TYR A 162 17.08 8.59 -15.78
CA TYR A 162 16.43 7.57 -16.61
C TYR A 162 16.06 8.12 -17.98
N LEU A 163 16.25 7.28 -19.02
CA LEU A 163 15.91 7.61 -20.40
C LEU A 163 14.40 7.49 -20.66
N GLN A 164 13.97 8.00 -21.81
CA GLN A 164 12.56 8.09 -22.22
C GLN A 164 11.74 6.80 -22.04
N ASP A 165 12.32 5.63 -22.30
CA ASP A 165 11.63 4.33 -22.24
C ASP A 165 11.16 3.97 -20.81
N ARG A 166 11.78 4.58 -19.80
CA ARG A 166 11.46 4.41 -18.39
C ARG A 166 10.53 5.47 -17.83
N VAL A 167 10.21 6.54 -18.58
CA VAL A 167 9.37 7.64 -18.08
C VAL A 167 7.91 7.38 -18.42
N ARG A 168 7.01 7.64 -17.46
CA ARG A 168 5.55 7.72 -17.65
C ARG A 168 5.03 9.02 -17.06
N LEU A 169 3.91 9.50 -17.59
CA LEU A 169 3.17 10.62 -17.02
C LEU A 169 1.86 10.09 -16.48
N ALA A 170 1.44 10.58 -15.32
CA ALA A 170 0.23 10.13 -14.63
C ALA A 170 -0.25 11.19 -13.63
N ASP A 171 -1.54 11.40 -13.46
CA ASP A 171 -2.08 12.10 -12.29
C ASP A 171 -2.19 11.10 -11.12
N ILE A 172 -1.11 10.95 -10.35
CA ILE A 172 -1.03 9.90 -9.31
C ILE A 172 -1.70 10.35 -8.01
N ASP A 173 -1.63 11.65 -7.70
CA ASP A 173 -2.17 12.19 -6.45
C ASP A 173 -3.62 12.71 -6.59
N GLY A 174 -4.16 12.75 -7.81
CA GLY A 174 -5.54 13.07 -8.14
C GLY A 174 -5.86 14.56 -8.05
N ASP A 175 -4.87 15.44 -8.25
CA ASP A 175 -5.06 16.88 -8.22
C ASP A 175 -5.46 17.47 -9.59
N GLY A 176 -5.46 16.66 -10.64
CA GLY A 176 -5.82 17.02 -12.01
C GLY A 176 -4.64 17.36 -12.89
N ARG A 177 -3.40 17.29 -12.39
CA ARG A 177 -2.19 17.62 -13.13
C ARG A 177 -1.35 16.36 -13.39
N GLY A 178 -0.74 16.30 -14.57
CA GLY A 178 0.21 15.24 -14.89
C GLY A 178 1.49 15.31 -14.06
N ASP A 179 1.79 14.21 -13.37
CA ASP A 179 3.03 13.98 -12.63
C ASP A 179 4.07 13.25 -13.48
N TYR A 180 5.35 13.37 -13.07
CA TYR A 180 6.44 12.67 -13.71
C TYR A 180 6.77 11.40 -12.93
N CYS A 181 6.70 10.25 -13.58
CA CYS A 181 7.02 8.97 -12.97
C CYS A 181 8.11 8.24 -13.77
N ILE A 182 8.92 7.45 -13.09
CA ILE A 182 9.94 6.57 -13.69
C ILE A 182 9.71 5.13 -13.26
N LEU A 183 10.09 4.20 -14.13
CA LEU A 183 10.22 2.78 -13.84
C LEU A 183 11.69 2.45 -13.57
N ASP A 184 11.99 2.02 -12.35
CA ASP A 184 13.32 1.51 -12.01
C ASP A 184 13.59 0.13 -12.66
N ASP A 185 14.77 -0.44 -12.44
CA ASP A 185 15.14 -1.74 -13.02
C ASP A 185 14.39 -2.93 -12.42
N GLY A 186 13.77 -2.76 -11.25
CA GLY A 186 12.82 -3.72 -10.70
C GLY A 186 11.40 -3.56 -11.27
N GLY A 187 11.16 -2.53 -12.10
CA GLY A 187 9.84 -2.18 -12.60
C GLY A 187 8.98 -1.43 -11.59
N ASN A 188 9.54 -0.96 -10.48
CA ASN A 188 8.81 -0.15 -9.52
C ASN A 188 8.65 1.26 -10.05
N VAL A 189 7.55 1.91 -9.66
CA VAL A 189 7.24 3.27 -10.12
C VAL A 189 7.55 4.27 -9.02
N HIS A 190 8.43 5.23 -9.32
CA HIS A 190 8.71 6.38 -8.47
C HIS A 190 8.21 7.65 -9.13
N CYS A 191 7.58 8.55 -8.38
CA CYS A 191 6.94 9.74 -8.95
C CYS A 191 7.39 11.05 -8.30
N TRP A 192 7.20 12.13 -9.06
CA TRP A 192 7.39 13.51 -8.64
C TRP A 192 6.15 14.31 -9.06
N ARG A 193 5.50 14.90 -8.07
CA ARG A 193 4.28 15.67 -8.21
C ARG A 193 4.53 17.01 -8.90
N ASN A 194 3.67 17.36 -9.86
CA ASN A 194 3.60 18.69 -10.47
C ASN A 194 2.88 19.67 -9.53
N GLY A 195 3.63 20.55 -8.87
CA GLY A 195 3.09 21.51 -7.92
C GLY A 195 3.01 22.95 -8.46
N GLY A 196 2.00 23.69 -8.01
CA GLY A 196 1.78 25.11 -8.34
C GLY A 196 0.40 25.37 -8.90
N THR A 197 0.13 26.62 -9.31
CA THR A 197 -1.18 27.01 -9.87
C THR A 197 -1.09 27.66 -11.25
N LYS A 198 0.08 27.62 -11.89
CA LYS A 198 0.34 28.25 -13.19
C LYS A 198 0.23 27.25 -14.34
N ASP A 199 0.38 27.77 -15.56
CA ASP A 199 0.46 26.98 -16.79
C ASP A 199 1.61 25.96 -16.78
N ALA A 200 2.75 26.32 -16.17
CA ALA A 200 3.87 25.39 -15.99
C ALA A 200 3.99 25.00 -14.51
N PRO A 201 4.55 23.80 -14.23
CA PRO A 201 4.93 23.43 -12.87
C PRO A 201 5.79 24.51 -12.22
N GLU A 202 5.42 24.96 -11.03
CA GLU A 202 6.24 25.89 -10.24
C GLU A 202 7.33 25.15 -9.48
N TYR A 203 7.06 23.89 -9.10
CA TYR A 203 8.01 22.99 -8.48
C TYR A 203 7.65 21.53 -8.75
N TRP A 204 8.64 20.65 -8.62
CA TRP A 204 8.46 19.21 -8.66
C TRP A 204 8.74 18.63 -7.28
N GLN A 205 7.75 17.95 -6.71
CA GLN A 205 7.82 17.46 -5.35
C GLN A 205 7.98 15.95 -5.34
N ALA A 206 9.06 15.44 -4.75
CA ALA A 206 9.28 13.99 -4.68
C ALA A 206 8.14 13.29 -3.92
N LEU A 207 7.54 12.31 -4.58
CA LEU A 207 6.60 11.38 -3.96
C LEU A 207 7.35 10.09 -3.56
N GLY A 208 8.36 9.67 -4.32
CA GLY A 208 9.07 8.40 -4.06
C GLY A 208 8.28 7.21 -4.61
N LEU A 209 8.41 6.04 -3.99
CA LEU A 209 7.81 4.79 -4.47
C LEU A 209 6.28 4.86 -4.42
N ARG A 210 5.61 4.80 -5.59
CA ARG A 210 4.14 4.84 -5.69
C ARG A 210 3.52 3.54 -6.14
N PHE A 211 4.27 2.68 -6.81
CA PHE A 211 3.79 1.36 -7.18
C PHE A 211 4.92 0.33 -7.14
N THR A 212 4.74 -0.73 -6.37
CA THR A 212 5.65 -1.88 -6.36
C THR A 212 5.33 -2.79 -7.54
N ALA A 213 6.35 -3.17 -8.30
CA ALA A 213 6.20 -4.00 -9.49
C ALA A 213 5.44 -5.30 -9.21
N LYS A 214 4.63 -5.74 -10.17
CA LYS A 214 3.81 -6.97 -10.09
C LYS A 214 4.37 -8.13 -10.91
N GLY A 215 5.65 -8.09 -11.28
CA GLY A 215 6.30 -9.18 -12.01
C GLY A 215 5.74 -9.45 -13.43
N MET A 216 5.06 -8.47 -14.04
CA MET A 216 4.35 -8.66 -15.32
C MET A 216 5.29 -8.76 -16.55
N GLY A 217 6.61 -8.77 -16.36
CA GLY A 217 7.60 -8.87 -17.44
C GLY A 217 7.84 -7.55 -18.18
N ASP A 218 7.56 -7.51 -19.48
CA ASP A 218 7.95 -6.39 -20.34
C ASP A 218 7.29 -5.06 -19.93
N MET A 219 8.10 -4.14 -19.44
CA MET A 219 7.69 -2.82 -18.93
C MET A 219 7.13 -1.87 -19.99
N ARG A 220 7.31 -2.15 -21.28
CA ARG A 220 6.60 -1.41 -22.35
C ARG A 220 5.08 -1.61 -22.27
N GLY A 221 4.62 -2.62 -21.53
CA GLY A 221 3.21 -2.82 -21.22
C GLY A 221 2.65 -1.87 -20.16
N VAL A 222 3.51 -1.22 -19.35
CA VAL A 222 3.08 -0.36 -18.25
C VAL A 222 2.56 0.98 -18.77
N ARG A 223 1.34 1.33 -18.37
CA ARG A 223 0.64 2.58 -18.69
C ARG A 223 -0.08 3.11 -17.45
N PHE A 224 -0.40 4.40 -17.48
CA PHE A 224 -1.21 5.07 -16.48
C PHE A 224 -2.41 5.71 -17.16
N GLU A 225 -3.61 5.30 -16.75
CA GLU A 225 -4.87 5.71 -17.39
C GLU A 225 -6.01 5.64 -16.35
N ASP A 226 -6.83 6.67 -16.22
CA ASP A 226 -8.04 6.68 -15.37
C ASP A 226 -9.16 5.80 -15.98
N ILE A 227 -9.15 4.48 -15.72
CA ILE A 227 -10.07 3.52 -16.34
C ILE A 227 -11.49 3.67 -15.82
N ASN A 228 -11.63 4.10 -14.56
CA ASN A 228 -12.88 4.13 -13.83
C ASN A 228 -13.51 5.54 -13.77
N GLY A 229 -12.79 6.57 -14.21
CA GLY A 229 -13.29 7.95 -14.27
C GLY A 229 -13.29 8.68 -12.92
N ASP A 230 -12.54 8.23 -11.93
CA ASP A 230 -12.44 8.88 -10.63
C ASP A 230 -11.46 10.06 -10.60
N GLY A 231 -10.78 10.32 -11.72
CA GLY A 231 -9.82 11.41 -11.88
C GLY A 231 -8.45 11.13 -11.30
N ARG A 232 -8.11 9.85 -11.06
CA ARG A 232 -6.76 9.39 -10.72
C ARG A 232 -6.33 8.36 -11.75
N ASP A 233 -5.08 8.45 -12.21
CA ASP A 233 -4.62 7.48 -13.20
C ASP A 233 -4.28 6.14 -12.53
N ASP A 234 -4.85 5.07 -13.09
CA ASP A 234 -4.68 3.69 -12.63
C ASP A 234 -3.44 3.05 -13.26
N TRP A 235 -2.84 2.08 -12.58
CA TRP A 235 -1.72 1.34 -13.15
C TRP A 235 -2.26 0.22 -14.04
N LEU A 236 -1.86 0.21 -15.31
CA LEU A 236 -2.22 -0.81 -16.29
C LEU A 236 -0.97 -1.52 -16.77
N TRP A 237 -1.07 -2.85 -16.95
CA TRP A 237 -0.13 -3.60 -17.77
C TRP A 237 -0.86 -4.23 -18.94
N VAL A 238 -0.48 -3.82 -20.15
CA VAL A 238 -1.00 -4.35 -21.42
C VAL A 238 -0.03 -5.40 -21.95
N SER A 239 -0.51 -6.62 -22.18
CA SER A 239 0.26 -7.71 -22.79
C SER A 239 0.56 -7.42 -24.26
N ASP A 240 1.41 -8.23 -24.88
CA ASP A 240 1.71 -8.11 -26.31
C ASP A 240 0.49 -8.42 -27.22
N THR A 241 -0.50 -9.15 -26.70
CA THR A 241 -1.79 -9.44 -27.34
C THR A 241 -2.92 -8.49 -26.92
N GLY A 242 -2.62 -7.46 -26.12
CA GLY A 242 -3.58 -6.46 -25.66
C GLY A 242 -4.36 -6.84 -24.39
N GLN A 243 -4.17 -8.05 -23.85
CA GLN A 243 -4.77 -8.42 -22.56
C GLN A 243 -4.28 -7.44 -21.50
N THR A 244 -5.17 -6.90 -20.67
CA THR A 244 -4.80 -5.81 -19.74
C THR A 244 -5.12 -6.18 -18.30
N THR A 245 -4.14 -6.05 -17.41
CA THR A 245 -4.31 -6.14 -15.96
C THR A 245 -4.30 -4.73 -15.37
N THR A 246 -5.20 -4.45 -14.42
CA THR A 246 -5.36 -3.10 -13.85
C THR A 246 -5.30 -3.13 -12.34
N TRP A 247 -4.61 -2.14 -11.76
CA TRP A 247 -4.66 -1.79 -10.35
C TRP A 247 -5.16 -0.37 -10.22
N THR A 248 -6.29 -0.17 -9.54
CA THR A 248 -6.93 1.13 -9.41
C THR A 248 -6.29 1.99 -8.33
N ASN A 249 -6.13 3.29 -8.62
CA ASN A 249 -5.50 4.28 -7.76
C ASN A 249 -6.54 4.98 -6.88
N SER A 250 -6.56 4.69 -5.57
CA SER A 250 -7.40 5.41 -4.62
C SER A 250 -6.58 6.26 -3.63
N ARG A 251 -7.17 7.36 -3.17
CA ARG A 251 -6.60 8.24 -2.13
C ARG A 251 -6.30 7.46 -0.84
N SER A 252 -5.08 7.53 -0.30
CA SER A 252 -4.73 6.87 0.96
C SER A 252 -4.86 7.79 2.20
N CYS A 253 -5.22 7.20 3.35
CA CYS A 253 -5.04 7.83 4.66
C CYS A 253 -3.65 7.58 5.29
N LYS A 254 -2.81 6.76 4.65
CA LYS A 254 -1.47 6.45 5.16
C LYS A 254 -0.61 7.73 5.23
N LYS A 255 -0.24 8.10 6.46
CA LYS A 255 0.72 9.17 6.78
C LYS A 255 2.06 8.92 6.08
N GLY A 256 2.76 9.97 5.71
CA GLY A 256 4.15 9.90 5.26
C GLY A 256 4.83 11.25 5.36
N GLN A 257 6.02 11.39 4.80
CA GLN A 257 6.76 12.65 4.72
C GLN A 257 7.01 13.01 3.25
N LEU A 258 7.71 14.12 2.99
CA LEU A 258 8.20 14.40 1.65
C LEU A 258 9.04 13.21 1.14
N GLY A 259 8.72 12.69 -0.05
CA GLY A 259 9.33 11.47 -0.59
C GLY A 259 8.72 10.14 -0.12
N ASP A 260 7.70 10.16 0.74
CA ASP A 260 7.03 8.95 1.28
C ASP A 260 5.54 9.15 1.68
N GLY A 261 4.91 10.29 1.33
CA GLY A 261 3.51 10.59 1.67
C GLY A 261 2.69 11.05 0.46
N LEU A 262 1.38 11.22 0.61
CA LEU A 262 0.43 11.08 -0.51
C LEU A 262 0.52 9.67 -1.11
N ASN A 263 0.38 8.69 -0.23
CA ASN A 263 0.36 7.28 -0.59
C ASN A 263 -0.87 6.95 -1.44
N VAL A 264 -0.80 5.83 -2.16
CA VAL A 264 -1.90 5.29 -2.95
C VAL A 264 -2.43 4.01 -2.30
N ALA A 265 -3.75 3.88 -2.24
CA ALA A 265 -4.44 2.69 -1.78
C ALA A 265 -4.84 1.83 -2.99
N TRP A 266 -3.92 1.00 -3.47
CA TRP A 266 -4.14 0.18 -4.67
C TRP A 266 -5.13 -0.97 -4.44
N ARG A 267 -6.01 -1.22 -5.42
CA ARG A 267 -6.83 -2.44 -5.51
C ARG A 267 -6.73 -3.03 -6.92
N GLN A 268 -6.55 -4.34 -7.04
CA GLN A 268 -6.63 -4.97 -8.37
C GLN A 268 -8.07 -4.96 -8.87
N GLY A 269 -8.26 -4.61 -10.15
CA GLY A 269 -9.54 -4.78 -10.84
C GLY A 269 -9.60 -6.11 -11.60
N PHE A 270 -10.81 -6.58 -11.86
CA PHE A 270 -11.05 -7.88 -12.53
C PHE A 270 -12.03 -7.77 -13.69
N TRP A 271 -12.00 -8.71 -14.62
CA TRP A 271 -13.08 -8.93 -15.58
C TRP A 271 -14.38 -9.27 -14.83
N HIS A 272 -15.54 -8.90 -15.38
CA HIS A 272 -16.83 -9.15 -14.74
C HIS A 272 -17.00 -10.64 -14.36
N ASP A 273 -17.61 -10.90 -13.21
CA ASP A 273 -17.84 -12.25 -12.66
C ASP A 273 -16.56 -13.08 -12.35
N GLN A 274 -15.37 -12.47 -12.41
CA GLN A 274 -14.10 -13.09 -12.03
C GLN A 274 -13.54 -12.49 -10.74
N SER A 275 -12.76 -13.26 -9.97
CA SER A 275 -12.06 -12.81 -8.76
C SER A 275 -10.53 -12.80 -8.91
N SER A 276 -10.03 -13.11 -10.11
CA SER A 276 -8.61 -13.12 -10.44
C SER A 276 -8.41 -12.85 -11.94
N GLY A 277 -7.16 -12.58 -12.34
CA GLY A 277 -6.80 -12.38 -13.74
C GLY A 277 -6.95 -10.93 -14.23
N PRO A 278 -6.91 -10.72 -15.56
CA PRO A 278 -6.91 -9.39 -16.18
C PRO A 278 -8.29 -8.72 -16.14
N THR A 279 -8.32 -7.40 -16.30
CA THR A 279 -9.55 -6.62 -16.54
C THR A 279 -10.02 -6.71 -17.98
N HIS A 280 -9.12 -6.90 -18.94
CA HIS A 280 -9.47 -6.99 -20.37
C HIS A 280 -8.87 -8.26 -20.99
N ALA A 281 -9.67 -9.02 -21.74
CA ALA A 281 -9.23 -10.23 -22.44
C ALA A 281 -8.20 -9.98 -23.56
N GLY A 282 -8.15 -8.74 -24.08
CA GLY A 282 -7.26 -8.36 -25.17
C GLY A 282 -7.83 -8.64 -26.55
N VAL A 283 -6.95 -8.66 -27.55
CA VAL A 283 -7.28 -8.73 -28.98
C VAL A 283 -6.50 -9.85 -29.69
N GLY A 284 -6.15 -10.91 -28.96
CA GLY A 284 -5.37 -12.04 -29.48
C GLY A 284 -6.00 -12.76 -30.67
N GLN A 285 -7.31 -12.59 -30.92
CA GLN A 285 -7.96 -13.09 -32.12
C GLN A 285 -7.50 -12.41 -33.43
N PHE A 286 -6.81 -11.26 -33.34
CA PHE A 286 -6.27 -10.52 -34.49
C PHE A 286 -4.76 -10.74 -34.69
N GLY A 287 -4.11 -11.55 -33.85
CA GLY A 287 -2.67 -11.83 -33.94
C GLY A 287 -2.10 -12.38 -32.63
N SER A 288 -0.99 -13.10 -32.74
CA SER A 288 -0.34 -13.73 -31.59
C SER A 288 0.72 -12.86 -30.90
N SER A 289 1.12 -11.74 -31.49
CA SER A 289 2.14 -10.82 -30.96
C SER A 289 2.08 -9.44 -31.65
N GLY A 290 2.73 -8.43 -31.06
CA GLY A 290 2.91 -7.09 -31.63
C GLY A 290 1.65 -6.23 -31.66
N LEU A 291 0.60 -6.58 -30.92
CA LEU A 291 -0.68 -5.86 -30.93
C LEU A 291 -0.75 -4.74 -29.89
N ARG A 292 0.09 -4.79 -28.85
CA ARG A 292 0.09 -3.83 -27.73
C ARG A 292 0.04 -2.36 -28.16
N ASN A 293 0.90 -1.95 -29.09
CA ASN A 293 1.01 -0.55 -29.52
C ASN A 293 -0.21 -0.07 -30.34
N ARG A 294 -1.09 -0.99 -30.74
CA ARG A 294 -2.35 -0.69 -31.42
C ARG A 294 -3.53 -0.61 -30.45
N VAL A 295 -3.32 -0.94 -29.17
CA VAL A 295 -4.33 -0.84 -28.11
C VAL A 295 -4.19 0.52 -27.44
N HIS A 296 -5.31 1.21 -27.23
CA HIS A 296 -5.41 2.49 -26.55
C HIS A 296 -6.61 2.50 -25.60
N PHE A 297 -6.60 3.44 -24.66
CA PHE A 297 -7.72 3.72 -23.77
C PHE A 297 -8.15 5.16 -24.04
N ALA A 298 -9.44 5.38 -24.27
CA ALA A 298 -9.92 6.71 -24.67
C ALA A 298 -11.41 6.92 -24.34
N ARG A 299 -11.81 8.16 -24.06
CA ARG A 299 -13.20 8.56 -23.82
C ARG A 299 -13.92 8.72 -25.16
N ILE A 300 -14.33 7.61 -25.77
CA ILE A 300 -15.01 7.61 -27.07
C ILE A 300 -16.48 7.96 -26.89
N TYR A 301 -17.15 7.32 -25.94
CA TYR A 301 -18.58 7.51 -25.69
C TYR A 301 -18.87 8.55 -24.61
N GLY A 302 -17.93 8.81 -23.70
CA GLY A 302 -18.02 9.88 -22.70
C GLY A 302 -19.09 9.65 -21.63
N ASP A 303 -19.34 8.38 -21.31
CA ASP A 303 -20.24 8.00 -20.21
C ASP A 303 -19.50 8.10 -18.88
N ALA A 304 -20.03 8.94 -17.99
CA ALA A 304 -19.51 9.05 -16.63
C ALA A 304 -20.16 8.00 -15.73
N LEU A 305 -19.36 7.41 -14.84
CA LEU A 305 -19.91 6.82 -13.63
C LEU A 305 -20.58 7.93 -12.80
N ASP A 306 -21.49 7.57 -11.90
CA ASP A 306 -22.23 8.54 -11.10
C ASP A 306 -21.30 9.54 -10.37
N PHE A 307 -21.32 10.82 -10.78
CA PHE A 307 -20.36 11.86 -10.35
C PHE A 307 -18.88 11.41 -10.45
N GLY A 308 -18.55 10.63 -11.47
CA GLY A 308 -17.18 10.45 -11.94
C GLY A 308 -16.56 11.82 -12.23
N LEU A 309 -15.31 12.02 -11.82
CA LEU A 309 -14.59 13.26 -12.13
C LEU A 309 -14.31 13.36 -13.63
N LEU A 310 -14.22 12.21 -14.29
CA LEU A 310 -14.08 12.05 -15.73
C LEU A 310 -14.98 10.90 -16.22
N PRO A 311 -15.32 10.88 -17.52
CA PRO A 311 -15.86 9.68 -18.14
C PRO A 311 -14.86 8.51 -18.10
N ALA A 312 -15.39 7.30 -17.95
CA ALA A 312 -14.60 6.08 -17.98
C ALA A 312 -13.98 5.87 -19.37
N LEU A 313 -12.79 5.27 -19.41
CA LEU A 313 -12.06 5.03 -20.66
C LEU A 313 -12.54 3.75 -21.35
N ASP A 314 -12.78 3.84 -22.66
CA ASP A 314 -13.13 2.73 -23.54
C ASP A 314 -11.87 2.01 -24.04
N TYR A 315 -11.97 0.70 -24.30
CA TYR A 315 -10.86 -0.07 -24.88
C TYR A 315 -10.89 0.07 -26.41
N VAL A 316 -9.81 0.57 -26.98
CA VAL A 316 -9.70 0.87 -28.42
C VAL A 316 -8.60 0.04 -29.06
N PHE A 317 -8.89 -0.58 -30.20
CA PHE A 317 -7.92 -1.29 -31.01
C PHE A 317 -7.86 -0.72 -32.44
N LEU A 318 -6.67 -0.30 -32.87
CA LEU A 318 -6.40 0.14 -34.22
C LEU A 318 -5.93 -1.05 -35.07
N GLN A 319 -6.87 -1.80 -35.62
CA GLN A 319 -6.58 -2.91 -36.53
C GLN A 319 -5.93 -2.38 -37.82
N HIS A 320 -4.87 -3.04 -38.28
CA HIS A 320 -4.07 -2.62 -39.43
C HIS A 320 -4.17 -3.57 -40.61
N GLU A 321 -4.06 -2.98 -41.80
CA GLU A 321 -3.99 -3.67 -43.09
C GLU A 321 -3.06 -2.88 -44.02
N ASP A 322 -2.18 -3.57 -44.75
CA ASP A 322 -1.41 -2.98 -45.84
C ASP A 322 -2.26 -2.90 -47.10
N LEU A 323 -2.27 -1.74 -47.75
CA LEU A 323 -3.00 -1.52 -49.01
C LEU A 323 -2.06 -1.65 -50.21
N ASP A 324 -2.60 -2.12 -51.34
CA ASP A 324 -1.87 -2.20 -52.61
C ASP A 324 -1.29 -0.86 -53.09
N SER A 325 -1.80 0.27 -52.59
CA SER A 325 -1.29 1.62 -52.87
C SER A 325 0.02 1.95 -52.14
N GLY A 326 0.49 1.08 -51.23
CA GLY A 326 1.61 1.35 -50.33
C GLY A 326 1.22 2.20 -49.11
N TYR A 327 -0.07 2.47 -48.90
CA TYR A 327 -0.59 3.07 -47.68
C TYR A 327 -0.97 1.96 -46.67
N HIS A 328 -1.08 2.35 -45.42
CA HIS A 328 -1.55 1.52 -44.32
C HIS A 328 -2.94 1.98 -43.88
N ARG A 329 -3.88 1.05 -43.81
CA ARG A 329 -5.23 1.29 -43.31
C ARG A 329 -5.30 0.95 -41.83
N PHE A 330 -5.86 1.86 -41.05
CA PHE A 330 -6.16 1.69 -39.64
C PHE A 330 -7.68 1.73 -39.44
N THR A 331 -8.24 0.63 -38.94
CA THR A 331 -9.66 0.52 -38.57
C THR A 331 -9.79 0.53 -37.06
N MET A 332 -10.48 1.54 -36.53
CA MET A 332 -10.68 1.71 -35.09
C MET A 332 -11.86 0.85 -34.64
N ARG A 333 -11.56 -0.23 -33.92
CA ARG A 333 -12.55 -1.04 -33.22
C ARG A 333 -12.61 -0.62 -31.75
N VAL A 334 -13.82 -0.47 -31.21
CA VAL A 334 -14.01 0.02 -29.84
C VAL A 334 -14.91 -0.90 -29.03
N TRP A 335 -14.51 -1.16 -27.79
CA TRP A 335 -15.34 -1.77 -26.75
C TRP A 335 -15.63 -0.71 -25.70
N LYS A 336 -16.89 -0.28 -25.66
CA LYS A 336 -17.34 0.75 -24.74
C LYS A 336 -17.32 0.22 -23.31
N ASN A 337 -16.68 0.93 -22.39
CA ASN A 337 -16.60 0.54 -20.99
C ASN A 337 -17.96 0.74 -20.30
N VAL A 338 -18.47 -0.34 -19.70
CA VAL A 338 -19.67 -0.36 -18.84
C VAL A 338 -19.38 -1.00 -17.48
N GLY A 339 -18.09 -1.12 -17.16
CA GLY A 339 -17.58 -1.54 -15.86
C GLY A 339 -17.85 -0.50 -14.78
N ARG A 340 -17.64 -0.88 -13.52
CA ARG A 340 -17.98 -0.07 -12.34
C ARG A 340 -17.18 -0.50 -11.11
N GLY A 341 -17.08 0.41 -10.15
CA GLY A 341 -16.42 0.18 -8.87
C GLY A 341 -15.08 0.90 -8.75
N SER A 342 -14.57 0.97 -7.52
CA SER A 342 -13.34 1.66 -7.12
C SER A 342 -13.27 3.16 -7.44
N ALA A 343 -14.39 3.82 -7.76
CA ALA A 343 -14.41 5.23 -8.11
C ALA A 343 -14.85 6.14 -6.96
N LYS A 344 -15.41 5.59 -5.87
CA LYS A 344 -15.92 6.36 -4.71
C LYS A 344 -15.55 5.68 -3.39
N LEU A 345 -15.00 6.45 -2.45
CA LEU A 345 -14.53 5.95 -1.16
C LEU A 345 -15.50 6.30 -0.02
N LYS A 346 -15.60 5.41 0.98
CA LYS A 346 -16.36 5.68 2.21
C LYS A 346 -15.82 6.90 2.95
N ALA A 347 -14.49 7.00 3.06
CA ALA A 347 -13.79 8.07 3.75
C ALA A 347 -13.93 9.47 3.11
N ASP A 348 -14.44 9.57 1.89
CA ASP A 348 -14.61 10.84 1.19
C ASP A 348 -15.96 11.52 1.47
N GLY A 349 -16.84 10.88 2.26
CA GLY A 349 -18.18 11.37 2.56
C GLY A 349 -18.30 12.08 3.90
N VAL A 350 -17.20 12.31 4.60
CA VAL A 350 -17.19 12.67 6.02
C VAL A 350 -17.40 14.18 6.24
N LYS A 351 -18.38 14.55 7.07
CA LYS A 351 -18.67 15.91 7.54
C LYS A 351 -19.11 15.86 9.01
N TYR A 352 -18.95 16.97 9.72
CA TYR A 352 -19.36 17.12 11.12
C TYR A 352 -20.08 18.45 11.32
N CYS A 353 -21.15 18.46 12.11
CA CYS A 353 -21.86 19.68 12.48
C CYS A 353 -22.86 19.39 13.61
N ASN A 354 -23.27 20.38 14.40
CA ASN A 354 -24.33 20.23 15.41
C ASN A 354 -25.72 20.11 14.75
N MET A 355 -26.05 18.91 14.25
CA MET A 355 -27.28 18.67 13.49
C MET A 355 -28.49 18.46 14.42
N LEU A 356 -28.29 17.85 15.59
CA LEU A 356 -29.35 17.58 16.57
C LEU A 356 -29.66 18.78 17.45
N GLY A 357 -28.81 19.81 17.46
CA GLY A 357 -28.93 20.96 18.35
C GLY A 357 -28.56 20.63 19.79
N HIS A 358 -27.46 19.90 19.99
CA HIS A 358 -26.92 19.65 21.32
C HIS A 358 -26.60 21.00 22.00
N ALA A 359 -27.05 21.15 23.24
CA ALA A 359 -26.95 22.41 23.97
C ALA A 359 -25.52 22.81 24.34
N ASP A 360 -24.61 21.83 24.37
CA ASP A 360 -23.16 22.03 24.56
C ASP A 360 -22.42 22.27 23.23
N GLY A 361 -23.12 22.28 22.09
CA GLY A 361 -22.51 22.57 20.78
C GLY A 361 -21.80 21.38 20.12
N ARG A 362 -21.69 20.22 20.79
CA ARG A 362 -20.99 19.06 20.25
C ARG A 362 -21.56 18.65 18.89
N MET A 363 -20.68 18.25 17.98
CA MET A 363 -21.04 17.96 16.60
C MET A 363 -21.47 16.50 16.40
N ASP A 364 -22.44 16.30 15.51
CA ASP A 364 -22.84 15.02 14.96
C ASP A 364 -22.05 14.69 13.71
N TYR A 365 -21.99 13.40 13.38
CA TYR A 365 -21.35 12.92 12.17
C TYR A 365 -22.36 12.80 11.03
N VAL A 366 -22.07 13.44 9.90
CA VAL A 366 -22.85 13.36 8.68
C VAL A 366 -22.03 12.69 7.58
N TRP A 367 -22.51 11.55 7.09
CA TRP A 367 -21.96 10.91 5.91
C TRP A 367 -22.75 11.31 4.66
N THR A 368 -22.08 11.87 3.66
CA THR A 368 -22.65 12.32 2.38
C THR A 368 -22.22 11.42 1.22
N MET A 369 -23.20 10.77 0.57
CA MET A 369 -22.99 9.99 -0.65
C MET A 369 -22.52 10.88 -1.80
N SER A 370 -21.87 10.33 -2.83
CA SER A 370 -21.41 11.11 -4.01
C SER A 370 -22.54 11.82 -4.73
N LYS A 371 -23.74 11.26 -4.67
CA LYS A 371 -24.98 11.81 -5.21
C LYS A 371 -25.70 12.80 -4.28
N GLY A 372 -25.14 13.05 -3.10
CA GLY A 372 -25.59 14.08 -2.16
C GLY A 372 -26.56 13.61 -1.08
N GLU A 373 -27.02 12.36 -1.08
CA GLU A 373 -27.78 11.80 0.05
C GLU A 373 -26.97 11.94 1.34
N MET A 374 -27.60 12.43 2.41
CA MET A 374 -26.98 12.63 3.70
C MET A 374 -27.59 11.72 4.76
N ARG A 375 -26.73 11.01 5.49
CA ARG A 375 -27.06 10.22 6.67
C ARG A 375 -26.37 10.82 7.89
N VAL A 376 -27.13 11.09 8.93
CA VAL A 376 -26.59 11.56 10.20
C VAL A 376 -26.40 10.38 11.15
N TYR A 377 -25.40 10.48 12.00
CA TYR A 377 -25.10 9.57 13.10
C TYR A 377 -25.00 10.39 14.38
N TYR A 378 -25.84 10.05 15.35
CA TYR A 378 -26.04 10.89 16.53
C TYR A 378 -24.87 10.77 17.50
N ASN A 379 -24.24 11.89 17.85
CA ASN A 379 -23.21 11.92 18.89
C ASN A 379 -23.82 11.59 20.25
N GLN A 380 -23.30 10.54 20.90
CA GLN A 380 -23.76 10.04 22.20
C GLN A 380 -23.17 10.80 23.40
N GLY A 381 -22.29 11.79 23.18
CA GLY A 381 -21.62 12.54 24.24
C GLY A 381 -20.58 11.70 24.99
N LEU A 382 -19.93 10.76 24.31
CA LEU A 382 -18.85 9.96 24.88
C LEU A 382 -17.53 10.73 24.79
N THR A 383 -16.74 10.66 25.85
CA THR A 383 -15.38 11.24 25.92
C THR A 383 -14.29 10.17 26.02
N ASP A 384 -14.68 8.89 26.03
CA ASP A 384 -13.82 7.71 25.96
C ASP A 384 -14.59 6.59 25.22
N VAL A 385 -13.86 5.77 24.46
CA VAL A 385 -14.38 4.57 23.79
C VAL A 385 -13.53 3.35 24.15
N SER A 386 -14.11 2.49 24.99
CA SER A 386 -13.57 1.19 25.38
C SER A 386 -14.63 0.09 25.20
N GLY A 387 -14.18 -1.15 24.95
CA GLY A 387 -15.07 -2.31 24.84
C GLY A 387 -16.00 -2.33 23.62
N GLY A 388 -15.54 -1.85 22.46
CA GLY A 388 -16.32 -1.86 21.22
C GLY A 388 -17.42 -0.80 21.14
N LYS A 389 -17.36 0.25 21.97
CA LYS A 389 -18.21 1.45 21.84
C LYS A 389 -17.73 2.37 20.71
N SER A 390 -18.62 3.25 20.27
CA SER A 390 -18.42 4.26 19.22
C SER A 390 -19.11 5.56 19.68
N PHE A 391 -18.59 6.73 19.27
CA PHE A 391 -19.25 8.02 19.55
C PHE A 391 -20.64 8.11 18.91
N TRP A 392 -20.81 7.34 17.84
CA TRP A 392 -21.99 7.35 16.99
C TRP A 392 -23.02 6.32 17.43
N GLY A 393 -24.24 6.80 17.74
CA GLY A 393 -25.39 5.96 18.09
C GLY A 393 -26.34 5.73 16.90
N ALA A 394 -27.62 6.03 17.10
CA ALA A 394 -28.64 5.89 16.07
C ALA A 394 -28.29 6.71 14.81
N ASN A 395 -28.70 6.22 13.65
CA ASN A 395 -28.47 6.87 12.37
C ASN A 395 -29.65 6.73 11.42
N GLU A 396 -29.84 7.71 10.54
CA GLU A 396 -30.90 7.72 9.53
C GLU A 396 -30.55 8.65 8.37
N ILE A 397 -31.19 8.44 7.22
CA ILE A 397 -31.10 9.35 6.07
C ILE A 397 -31.94 10.57 6.40
N ILE A 398 -31.33 11.75 6.36
CA ILE A 398 -31.99 13.01 6.75
C ILE A 398 -32.37 13.85 5.54
N TRP A 399 -31.69 13.67 4.41
CA TRP A 399 -31.87 14.53 3.24
C TRP A 399 -31.42 13.86 1.95
N GLU A 400 -32.22 14.02 0.90
CA GLU A 400 -31.95 13.52 -0.45
C GLU A 400 -32.16 14.64 -1.49
N PRO A 401 -31.15 15.00 -2.30
CA PRO A 401 -31.25 16.12 -3.22
C PRO A 401 -32.31 15.92 -4.30
N THR A 402 -32.60 14.68 -4.70
CA THR A 402 -33.65 14.37 -5.68
C THR A 402 -35.04 14.73 -5.17
N GLN A 403 -35.28 14.68 -3.86
CA GLN A 403 -36.56 15.03 -3.26
C GLN A 403 -36.76 16.55 -3.20
N TYR A 404 -35.69 17.31 -2.96
CA TYR A 404 -35.76 18.77 -2.72
C TYR A 404 -35.39 19.62 -3.94
N VAL A 405 -34.50 19.13 -4.80
CA VAL A 405 -33.93 19.83 -5.96
C VAL A 405 -34.33 19.16 -7.28
N GLY A 406 -34.78 17.90 -7.25
CA GLY A 406 -35.19 17.16 -8.44
C GLY A 406 -34.02 16.58 -9.26
N LYS A 407 -32.78 16.67 -8.75
CA LYS A 407 -31.57 16.09 -9.35
C LYS A 407 -30.60 15.65 -8.26
N TYR A 408 -29.65 14.79 -8.59
CA TYR A 408 -28.52 14.52 -7.71
C TYR A 408 -27.58 15.73 -7.62
N LEU A 409 -26.84 15.84 -6.52
CA LEU A 409 -25.85 16.89 -6.29
C LEU A 409 -24.52 16.28 -5.84
N ASP A 410 -23.40 16.83 -6.29
CA ASP A 410 -22.07 16.35 -5.89
C ASP A 410 -21.79 16.71 -4.42
N ARG A 411 -21.35 15.73 -3.63
CA ARG A 411 -21.03 15.90 -2.19
C ARG A 411 -20.07 17.05 -1.87
N ARG A 412 -19.19 17.39 -2.81
CA ARG A 412 -18.20 18.45 -2.65
C ARG A 412 -18.81 19.87 -2.77
N ASP A 413 -20.03 19.99 -3.29
CA ASP A 413 -20.79 21.27 -3.36
C ASP A 413 -21.79 21.43 -2.19
N LEU A 414 -21.88 20.43 -1.32
CA LEU A 414 -22.78 20.41 -0.17
C LEU A 414 -21.99 20.74 1.10
N HIS A 415 -22.53 21.64 1.90
CA HIS A 415 -21.92 22.16 3.11
C HIS A 415 -22.93 22.09 4.26
N LEU A 416 -22.39 22.09 5.48
CA LEU A 416 -23.17 22.21 6.71
C LEU A 416 -22.71 23.49 7.40
N MET A 417 -23.66 24.32 7.83
CA MET A 417 -23.40 25.57 8.55
C MET A 417 -24.66 26.02 9.30
N ASP A 418 -24.52 26.80 10.36
CA ASP A 418 -25.65 27.51 10.97
C ASP A 418 -25.96 28.77 10.15
N TRP A 419 -27.01 28.71 9.31
CA TRP A 419 -27.40 29.84 8.46
C TRP A 419 -28.33 30.80 9.20
N ASP A 420 -29.28 30.29 9.99
CA ASP A 420 -30.28 31.13 10.63
C ASP A 420 -29.97 31.50 12.10
N GLY A 421 -28.78 31.14 12.58
CA GLY A 421 -28.18 31.53 13.86
C GLY A 421 -28.90 30.90 15.05
N ASP A 422 -29.49 29.72 14.87
CA ASP A 422 -30.23 29.02 15.90
C ASP A 422 -29.40 28.01 16.71
N GLY A 423 -28.10 27.94 16.41
CA GLY A 423 -27.12 27.05 17.02
C GLY A 423 -27.10 25.66 16.38
N THR A 424 -27.88 25.43 15.31
CA THR A 424 -27.97 24.14 14.63
C THR A 424 -27.63 24.25 13.17
N CYS A 425 -27.04 23.19 12.64
CA CYS A 425 -26.56 23.24 11.27
C CYS A 425 -27.66 22.96 10.25
N ASP A 426 -27.62 23.74 9.19
CA ASP A 426 -28.42 23.68 7.98
C ASP A 426 -27.65 23.03 6.84
N ILE A 427 -28.37 22.59 5.81
CA ILE A 427 -27.75 22.11 4.58
C ILE A 427 -27.65 23.27 3.59
N VAL A 428 -26.45 23.47 3.05
CA VAL A 428 -26.20 24.48 2.02
C VAL A 428 -25.61 23.83 0.77
N TRP A 429 -26.24 24.06 -0.37
CA TRP A 429 -25.69 23.74 -1.68
C TRP A 429 -25.16 25.00 -2.34
N VAL A 430 -23.89 25.00 -2.75
CA VAL A 430 -23.33 26.05 -3.61
C VAL A 430 -23.36 25.59 -5.06
N ASP A 431 -24.04 26.33 -5.93
CA ASP A 431 -24.24 25.90 -7.32
C ASP A 431 -23.00 26.19 -8.19
N PRO A 432 -22.17 25.17 -8.53
CA PRO A 432 -20.92 25.40 -9.26
C PRO A 432 -21.15 25.94 -10.69
N ASP A 433 -22.36 25.77 -11.23
CA ASP A 433 -22.74 26.25 -12.56
C ASP A 433 -23.31 27.68 -12.54
N ASN A 434 -23.49 28.26 -11.35
CA ASN A 434 -24.10 29.57 -11.15
C ASN A 434 -23.30 30.43 -10.16
N GLU A 435 -22.01 30.64 -10.45
CA GLU A 435 -21.10 31.43 -9.61
C GLU A 435 -21.09 30.99 -8.13
N ASN A 436 -21.27 29.69 -7.84
CA ASN A 436 -21.34 29.11 -6.49
C ASN A 436 -22.35 29.79 -5.57
N ARG A 437 -23.49 30.22 -6.10
CA ARG A 437 -24.56 30.84 -5.30
C ARG A 437 -25.18 29.81 -4.34
N PRO A 438 -25.44 30.19 -3.08
CA PRO A 438 -25.98 29.27 -2.08
C PRO A 438 -27.50 29.07 -2.24
N SER A 439 -27.95 27.85 -2.01
CA SER A 439 -29.33 27.49 -1.68
C SER A 439 -29.33 26.71 -0.38
N VAL A 440 -30.29 26.99 0.50
CA VAL A 440 -30.27 26.54 1.89
C VAL A 440 -31.52 25.75 2.25
N TRP A 441 -31.37 24.77 3.13
CA TRP A 441 -32.45 24.04 3.76
C TRP A 441 -32.31 24.17 5.26
N LEU A 442 -33.22 24.93 5.88
CA LEU A 442 -33.18 25.18 7.31
C LEU A 442 -33.64 23.95 8.09
N ASN A 443 -32.88 23.56 9.10
CA ASN A 443 -33.09 22.39 9.93
C ASN A 443 -34.17 22.64 10.98
N LEU A 444 -35.28 21.87 10.91
CA LEU A 444 -36.38 21.99 11.87
C LEU A 444 -36.36 20.92 12.96
N TYR A 445 -35.33 20.07 13.02
CA TYR A 445 -35.23 18.99 14.00
C TYR A 445 -35.31 19.49 15.45
N PRO A 446 -34.58 20.56 15.86
CA PRO A 446 -34.56 21.00 17.26
C PRO A 446 -35.94 21.42 17.80
N TYR A 447 -36.82 21.90 16.92
CA TYR A 447 -38.16 22.37 17.26
C TYR A 447 -39.22 21.27 17.19
N THR A 448 -39.03 20.28 16.32
CA THR A 448 -40.06 19.30 15.98
C THR A 448 -39.74 17.87 16.43
N GLY A 449 -38.47 17.58 16.76
CA GLY A 449 -37.96 16.24 17.01
C GLY A 449 -38.00 15.32 15.79
N LYS A 450 -38.10 15.89 14.58
CA LYS A 450 -38.20 15.16 13.30
C LYS A 450 -37.41 15.87 12.21
N TRP A 451 -36.73 15.11 11.36
CA TRP A 451 -36.03 15.66 10.20
C TRP A 451 -37.03 16.26 9.21
N ASN A 452 -37.07 17.58 9.17
CA ASN A 452 -37.86 18.40 8.26
C ASN A 452 -37.03 19.62 7.87
N TRP A 453 -37.26 20.11 6.66
CA TRP A 453 -36.43 21.15 6.05
C TRP A 453 -37.28 22.28 5.48
N THR A 454 -36.90 23.53 5.75
CA THR A 454 -37.50 24.70 5.06
C THR A 454 -36.59 25.13 3.92
N PRO A 455 -36.99 24.96 2.64
CA PRO A 455 -36.14 25.31 1.51
C PRO A 455 -36.14 26.82 1.23
N HIS A 456 -34.96 27.40 1.15
CA HIS A 456 -34.67 28.76 0.71
C HIS A 456 -33.72 28.71 -0.48
N LEU A 457 -34.28 28.49 -1.68
CA LEU A 457 -33.53 28.49 -2.93
C LEU A 457 -33.15 29.91 -3.33
N ASN A 458 -31.86 30.17 -3.58
CA ASN A 458 -31.32 31.51 -3.88
C ASN A 458 -31.91 32.60 -2.97
N PRO A 459 -31.67 32.52 -1.64
CA PRO A 459 -32.35 33.38 -0.68
C PRO A 459 -32.14 34.86 -1.03
N ALA A 460 -33.20 35.67 -0.91
CA ALA A 460 -33.15 37.08 -1.27
C ALA A 460 -32.04 37.84 -0.53
N SER A 461 -31.76 37.45 0.73
CA SER A 461 -30.67 37.98 1.55
C SER A 461 -29.28 37.70 0.96
N ALA A 462 -29.11 36.64 0.19
CA ALA A 462 -27.85 36.19 -0.40
C ALA A 462 -27.68 36.56 -1.89
N THR A 463 -28.54 37.42 -2.45
CA THR A 463 -28.50 37.78 -3.88
C THR A 463 -27.16 38.37 -4.33
N GLY A 464 -26.40 38.99 -3.42
CA GLY A 464 -25.06 39.52 -3.68
C GLY A 464 -23.91 38.53 -3.51
N ILE A 465 -24.14 37.36 -2.88
CA ILE A 465 -23.10 36.37 -2.58
C ILE A 465 -22.77 35.58 -3.84
N LYS A 466 -21.47 35.41 -4.11
CA LYS A 466 -20.98 34.58 -5.21
C LYS A 466 -19.49 34.28 -5.09
N CYS A 467 -19.05 33.18 -5.70
CA CYS A 467 -17.65 32.89 -5.92
C CYS A 467 -17.43 32.50 -7.38
N THR A 468 -16.54 33.21 -8.07
CA THR A 468 -16.21 32.91 -9.48
C THR A 468 -15.17 31.79 -9.62
N GLN A 469 -14.55 31.40 -8.51
CA GLN A 469 -13.59 30.29 -8.48
C GLN A 469 -14.31 28.95 -8.64
N LYS A 470 -13.71 28.02 -9.37
CA LYS A 470 -14.18 26.64 -9.45
C LYS A 470 -13.36 25.76 -8.51
N ARG A 471 -14.02 24.80 -7.86
CA ARG A 471 -13.33 23.69 -7.18
C ARG A 471 -12.50 22.88 -8.19
N GLY A 472 -11.44 22.23 -7.73
CA GLY A 472 -10.70 21.26 -8.55
C GLY A 472 -11.15 19.82 -8.28
N ARG A 473 -10.24 18.87 -8.52
CA ARG A 473 -10.56 17.43 -8.49
C ARG A 473 -10.60 16.86 -7.08
N GLY A 474 -9.60 17.16 -6.25
CA GLY A 474 -9.51 16.63 -4.89
C GLY A 474 -10.71 16.97 -4.01
N ILE A 475 -11.06 16.07 -3.09
CA ILE A 475 -12.22 16.21 -2.20
C ILE A 475 -12.20 17.48 -1.32
N HIS A 476 -11.00 18.02 -1.08
CA HIS A 476 -10.79 19.21 -0.26
C HIS A 476 -10.40 20.45 -1.07
N ASP A 477 -10.25 20.32 -2.38
CA ASP A 477 -9.91 21.42 -3.30
C ASP A 477 -11.15 22.27 -3.63
N LEU A 478 -11.76 22.83 -2.58
CA LEU A 478 -13.03 23.54 -2.64
C LEU A 478 -12.80 25.05 -2.84
N SER A 479 -13.57 25.66 -3.74
CA SER A 479 -13.57 27.11 -3.94
C SER A 479 -14.39 27.86 -2.89
N VAL A 480 -15.32 27.19 -2.21
CA VAL A 480 -16.19 27.79 -1.19
C VAL A 480 -16.08 27.02 0.12
N ARG A 481 -16.01 27.76 1.22
CA ARG A 481 -16.12 27.26 2.60
C ARG A 481 -16.90 28.25 3.45
N PHE A 482 -17.34 27.77 4.61
CA PHE A 482 -18.13 28.50 5.58
C PHE A 482 -17.42 28.46 6.94
N ALA A 483 -17.36 29.60 7.63
CA ALA A 483 -16.76 29.72 8.96
C ALA A 483 -17.16 31.02 9.64
N ASP A 484 -17.56 31.01 10.91
CA ASP A 484 -17.84 32.23 11.68
C ASP A 484 -16.54 33.00 12.03
N LEU A 485 -16.25 34.10 11.32
CA LEU A 485 -15.03 34.89 11.57
C LEU A 485 -15.25 36.07 12.52
N ASP A 486 -16.50 36.43 12.82
CA ASP A 486 -16.84 37.58 13.68
C ASP A 486 -17.50 37.22 15.01
N GLY A 487 -17.69 35.92 15.27
CA GLY A 487 -18.11 35.33 16.53
C GLY A 487 -19.59 35.55 16.84
N ASN A 488 -20.41 35.68 15.80
CA ASN A 488 -21.83 35.96 15.96
C ASN A 488 -22.73 34.71 15.95
N GLY A 489 -22.12 33.53 15.79
CA GLY A 489 -22.79 32.23 15.72
C GLY A 489 -23.29 31.85 14.33
N ARG A 490 -23.03 32.65 13.29
CA ARG A 490 -23.37 32.35 11.89
C ARG A 490 -22.11 32.28 11.06
N ASP A 491 -22.05 31.30 10.17
CA ASP A 491 -20.88 31.15 9.32
C ASP A 491 -20.81 32.18 8.19
N ASP A 492 -19.62 32.73 7.96
CA ASP A 492 -19.33 33.63 6.86
C ASP A 492 -19.05 32.87 5.55
N TYR A 493 -19.27 33.52 4.40
CA TYR A 493 -19.06 32.91 3.09
C TYR A 493 -17.64 33.23 2.59
N LEU A 494 -16.83 32.19 2.41
CA LEU A 494 -15.44 32.30 1.97
C LEU A 494 -15.28 31.82 0.53
N CYS A 495 -14.82 32.70 -0.36
CA CYS A 495 -14.40 32.38 -1.73
C CYS A 495 -12.87 32.32 -1.80
N ILE A 496 -12.34 31.13 -2.10
CA ILE A 496 -10.92 30.79 -1.97
C ILE A 496 -10.30 30.57 -3.36
N GLU A 497 -9.30 31.37 -3.69
CA GLU A 497 -8.50 31.24 -4.89
C GLU A 497 -7.52 30.05 -4.78
N PRO A 498 -7.06 29.44 -5.90
CA PRO A 498 -6.13 28.30 -5.88
C PRO A 498 -4.86 28.52 -5.05
N ASN A 499 -4.35 29.75 -4.99
CA ASN A 499 -3.14 30.13 -4.24
C ASN A 499 -3.40 30.38 -2.73
N GLY A 500 -4.62 30.17 -2.25
CA GLY A 500 -5.03 30.36 -0.86
C GLY A 500 -5.46 31.78 -0.49
N ARG A 501 -5.56 32.71 -1.44
CA ARG A 501 -6.17 34.02 -1.17
C ARG A 501 -7.65 33.85 -0.90
N VAL A 502 -8.14 34.49 0.16
CA VAL A 502 -9.54 34.39 0.61
C VAL A 502 -10.22 35.74 0.45
N THR A 503 -11.36 35.74 -0.23
CA THR A 503 -12.30 36.87 -0.32
C THR A 503 -13.66 36.42 0.20
N GLY A 504 -14.56 37.32 0.59
CA GLY A 504 -15.85 36.85 1.08
C GLY A 504 -16.83 37.90 1.58
N TRP A 505 -17.85 37.37 2.26
CA TRP A 505 -18.94 38.12 2.87
C TRP A 505 -19.11 37.67 4.30
N VAL A 506 -19.39 38.64 5.18
CA VAL A 506 -19.71 38.37 6.58
C VAL A 506 -21.22 38.28 6.74
N HIS A 507 -21.71 37.22 7.38
CA HIS A 507 -23.13 36.99 7.66
C HIS A 507 -23.52 37.69 8.95
N LYS A 508 -24.28 38.77 8.87
CA LYS A 508 -24.63 39.58 10.04
C LYS A 508 -25.78 38.93 10.83
N ALA A 509 -25.83 39.25 12.13
CA ALA A 509 -26.88 38.79 13.05
C ALA A 509 -28.32 39.17 12.63
N ASP A 510 -28.50 40.20 11.80
CA ASP A 510 -29.80 40.57 11.21
C ASP A 510 -30.12 39.80 9.92
N ASN A 511 -29.36 38.75 9.62
CA ASN A 511 -29.43 37.90 8.43
C ASN A 511 -29.06 38.62 7.11
N SER A 512 -28.49 39.83 7.18
CA SER A 512 -27.90 40.52 6.03
C SER A 512 -26.46 40.06 5.76
N TRP A 513 -25.96 40.29 4.56
CA TRP A 513 -24.60 39.92 4.15
C TRP A 513 -23.79 41.16 3.79
N GLU A 514 -22.60 41.28 4.38
CA GLU A 514 -21.67 42.38 4.14
C GLU A 514 -20.50 41.91 3.29
N ALA A 515 -20.30 42.49 2.10
CA ALA A 515 -19.11 42.23 1.31
C ALA A 515 -17.88 42.88 1.96
N VAL A 516 -16.88 42.08 2.35
CA VAL A 516 -15.68 42.57 3.06
C VAL A 516 -14.41 42.53 2.20
N GLY A 517 -14.53 42.14 0.93
CA GLY A 517 -13.40 42.04 0.02
C GLY A 517 -12.46 40.91 0.41
N GLN A 518 -11.15 41.21 0.50
CA GLN A 518 -10.13 40.23 0.87
C GLN A 518 -10.15 39.99 2.38
N ILE A 519 -10.48 38.76 2.79
CA ILE A 519 -10.42 38.30 4.18
C ILE A 519 -8.97 37.98 4.55
N LYS A 520 -8.26 37.26 3.67
CA LYS A 520 -6.84 36.88 3.86
C LYS A 520 -6.08 36.95 2.52
N TYR A 521 -4.89 37.55 2.53
CA TYR A 521 -3.98 37.50 1.39
C TYR A 521 -3.36 36.10 1.25
N ALA A 522 -2.89 35.75 0.04
CA ALA A 522 -2.22 34.47 -0.19
C ALA A 522 -0.83 34.44 0.45
N GLU A 523 -0.51 33.34 1.13
CA GLU A 523 0.80 33.06 1.75
C GLU A 523 1.40 31.74 1.25
N GLY A 524 1.08 31.34 0.01
CA GLY A 524 1.64 30.14 -0.62
C GLY A 524 1.05 28.82 -0.12
N ALA A 525 -0.09 28.89 0.58
CA ALA A 525 -0.86 27.73 0.96
C ALA A 525 -1.87 27.36 -0.13
N ASP A 526 -1.73 26.17 -0.71
CA ASP A 526 -2.73 25.60 -1.62
C ASP A 526 -4.09 25.51 -0.91
N ARG A 527 -5.18 25.93 -1.57
CA ARG A 527 -6.51 25.92 -0.97
C ARG A 527 -6.96 24.52 -0.54
N ALA A 528 -6.47 23.45 -1.20
CA ALA A 528 -6.78 22.07 -0.81
C ALA A 528 -6.31 21.73 0.62
N ASN A 529 -5.31 22.46 1.12
CA ASN A 529 -4.70 22.29 2.43
C ASN A 529 -5.35 23.19 3.51
N LEU A 530 -6.32 24.05 3.19
CA LEU A 530 -6.91 24.99 4.14
C LEU A 530 -8.18 24.45 4.80
N ARG A 531 -8.32 24.63 6.12
CA ARG A 531 -9.51 24.32 6.94
C ARG A 531 -9.83 25.49 7.86
N TRP A 532 -11.04 25.47 8.42
CA TRP A 532 -11.50 26.46 9.39
C TRP A 532 -12.18 25.76 10.56
N ALA A 533 -11.81 26.14 11.78
CA ALA A 533 -12.40 25.67 13.03
C ALA A 533 -11.95 26.58 14.17
N ASP A 534 -12.73 26.71 15.25
CA ASP A 534 -12.30 27.43 16.45
C ASP A 534 -11.31 26.58 17.25
N VAL A 535 -10.01 26.87 17.14
CA VAL A 535 -8.96 26.03 17.74
C VAL A 535 -8.65 26.47 19.18
N ASN A 536 -8.73 27.77 19.45
CA ASN A 536 -8.39 28.34 20.76
C ASN A 536 -9.59 28.49 21.71
N GLY A 537 -10.82 28.28 21.23
CA GLY A 537 -12.08 28.41 21.96
C GLY A 537 -12.50 29.85 22.21
N ASP A 538 -12.11 30.78 21.33
CA ASP A 538 -12.47 32.20 21.46
C ASP A 538 -13.84 32.55 20.86
N GLY A 539 -14.52 31.57 20.26
CA GLY A 539 -15.81 31.70 19.59
C GLY A 539 -15.70 32.15 18.14
N THR A 540 -14.49 32.28 17.59
CA THR A 540 -14.26 32.59 16.18
C THR A 540 -13.47 31.48 15.50
N ALA A 541 -13.75 31.26 14.22
CA ALA A 541 -13.05 30.24 13.46
C ALA A 541 -11.63 30.70 13.07
N ASP A 542 -10.65 29.89 13.42
CA ASP A 542 -9.27 30.02 12.99
C ASP A 542 -9.05 29.37 11.62
N MET A 543 -8.03 29.81 10.89
CA MET A 543 -7.65 29.16 9.63
C MET A 543 -6.50 28.19 9.87
N LEU A 544 -6.67 26.93 9.47
CA LEU A 544 -5.65 25.90 9.57
C LEU A 544 -5.06 25.62 8.20
N TRP A 545 -3.74 25.52 8.12
CA TRP A 545 -3.03 24.85 7.03
C TRP A 545 -2.67 23.44 7.49
N VAL A 546 -3.17 22.44 6.79
CA VAL A 546 -2.93 21.01 7.07
C VAL A 546 -1.92 20.48 6.09
N ASP A 547 -0.82 19.92 6.56
CA ASP A 547 0.17 19.27 5.72
C ASP A 547 -0.44 18.03 5.04
N LYS A 548 -0.30 17.93 3.72
CA LYS A 548 -0.95 16.87 2.94
C LYS A 548 -0.33 15.48 3.16
N PHE A 549 0.94 15.39 3.55
CA PHE A 549 1.68 14.14 3.71
C PHE A 549 1.43 13.55 5.10
N ASN A 550 1.66 14.37 6.13
CA ASN A 550 1.67 13.91 7.52
C ASN A 550 0.44 14.34 8.33
N GLY A 551 -0.37 15.28 7.82
CA GLY A 551 -1.56 15.77 8.51
C GLY A 551 -1.30 16.77 9.64
N ASN A 552 -0.04 17.15 9.90
CA ASN A 552 0.28 18.19 10.88
C ASN A 552 -0.44 19.48 10.49
N ALA A 553 -1.00 20.18 11.47
CA ALA A 553 -1.73 21.42 11.21
C ALA A 553 -1.08 22.62 11.91
N ARG A 554 -0.89 23.67 11.11
CA ARG A 554 -0.48 25.00 11.55
C ARG A 554 -1.66 25.93 11.51
N VAL A 555 -1.82 26.75 12.55
CA VAL A 555 -3.00 27.57 12.75
C VAL A 555 -2.64 29.04 12.65
N PHE A 556 -3.40 29.76 11.84
CA PHE A 556 -3.42 31.21 11.79
C PHE A 556 -4.58 31.66 12.69
N TYR A 557 -4.25 32.09 13.90
CA TYR A 557 -5.28 32.53 14.85
C TYR A 557 -5.94 33.83 14.38
N GLY A 558 -7.27 33.84 14.36
CA GLY A 558 -8.09 34.99 14.04
C GLY A 558 -7.98 36.05 15.13
N ARG A 559 -7.81 37.32 14.75
CA ARG A 559 -7.79 38.46 15.69
C ARG A 559 -8.88 39.48 15.35
N GLY A 560 -9.96 38.99 14.73
CA GLY A 560 -11.11 39.76 14.30
C GLY A 560 -10.82 40.76 13.18
N ARG A 561 -11.77 41.68 12.96
CA ARG A 561 -11.70 42.67 11.89
C ARG A 561 -10.55 43.67 12.07
N ALA A 562 -9.94 44.03 10.94
CA ALA A 562 -8.87 45.00 10.86
C ALA A 562 -9.07 45.96 9.68
N ASN A 563 -8.39 47.12 9.72
CA ASN A 563 -8.36 48.05 8.60
C ASN A 563 -7.49 47.48 7.45
N PRO A 564 -8.05 47.23 6.25
CA PRO A 564 -7.29 46.67 5.12
C PRO A 564 -6.06 47.49 4.74
N ALA A 565 -6.11 48.82 4.91
CA ALA A 565 -5.00 49.71 4.57
C ALA A 565 -3.72 49.42 5.39
N ASP A 566 -3.89 48.90 6.61
CA ASP A 566 -2.79 48.63 7.56
C ASP A 566 -2.46 47.13 7.64
N ASN A 567 -3.15 46.28 6.87
CA ASN A 567 -3.12 44.82 7.01
C ASN A 567 -3.01 44.11 5.63
N ALA A 568 -2.15 44.63 4.75
CA ALA A 568 -1.90 44.04 3.42
C ALA A 568 -3.17 43.79 2.57
N GLY A 569 -4.20 44.65 2.74
CA GLY A 569 -5.48 44.54 2.07
C GLY A 569 -6.48 43.56 2.72
N SER A 570 -6.09 42.84 3.78
CA SER A 570 -6.96 41.91 4.50
C SER A 570 -7.87 42.62 5.51
N SER A 571 -9.16 42.31 5.46
CA SER A 571 -10.20 42.81 6.36
C SER A 571 -10.23 42.12 7.72
N PHE A 572 -9.51 40.99 7.87
CA PHE A 572 -9.31 40.29 9.14
C PHE A 572 -7.82 40.18 9.45
N LYS A 573 -7.47 40.38 10.72
CA LYS A 573 -6.10 40.17 11.19
C LYS A 573 -5.91 38.69 11.52
N TRP A 574 -4.80 38.15 11.04
CA TRP A 574 -4.37 36.79 11.27
C TRP A 574 -2.99 36.82 11.88
N ASP A 575 -2.77 36.03 12.93
CA ASP A 575 -1.43 35.84 13.46
C ASP A 575 -0.56 35.04 12.48
N ARG A 576 0.75 35.03 12.76
CA ARG A 576 1.66 34.13 12.05
C ARG A 576 1.31 32.69 12.40
N PRO A 577 1.40 31.76 11.43
CA PRO A 577 1.04 30.38 11.66
C PRO A 577 1.96 29.75 12.71
N SER A 578 1.36 29.03 13.66
CA SER A 578 2.07 28.21 14.65
C SER A 578 1.58 26.77 14.59
N ASP A 579 2.46 25.82 14.89
CA ASP A 579 2.08 24.41 15.02
C ASP A 579 1.04 24.24 16.14
N ALA A 580 -0.01 23.47 15.88
CA ALA A 580 -1.10 23.24 16.86
C ALA A 580 -1.46 21.76 16.99
N PHE A 581 -1.49 21.03 15.88
CA PHE A 581 -1.81 19.60 15.86
C PHE A 581 -0.71 18.81 15.19
N GLU A 582 -0.34 17.69 15.79
CA GLU A 582 0.47 16.65 15.17
C GLU A 582 -0.47 15.64 14.49
N GLY A 583 -0.35 15.50 13.18
CA GLY A 583 -1.28 14.68 12.41
C GLY A 583 -0.98 13.20 12.57
N SER A 584 -1.99 12.40 12.90
CA SER A 584 -1.83 10.94 13.01
C SER A 584 -1.86 10.23 11.63
N TYR A 585 -2.46 10.87 10.62
CA TYR A 585 -2.76 10.34 9.28
C TYR A 585 -2.60 11.41 8.20
N ALA A 586 -2.58 11.03 6.92
CA ALA A 586 -2.46 11.97 5.81
C ALA A 586 -3.47 13.12 5.90
N GLY A 587 -3.08 14.34 5.49
CA GLY A 587 -3.89 15.55 5.72
C GLY A 587 -5.29 15.54 5.10
N THR A 588 -5.54 14.70 4.09
CA THR A 588 -6.88 14.51 3.53
C THR A 588 -7.84 13.73 4.44
N CYS A 589 -7.32 13.11 5.49
CA CYS A 589 -8.04 12.32 6.50
C CYS A 589 -8.13 13.02 7.86
N GLN A 590 -7.68 14.28 7.96
CA GLN A 590 -7.73 15.08 9.18
C GLN A 590 -8.94 16.02 9.17
N TYR A 591 -9.70 15.98 10.25
CA TYR A 591 -10.88 16.80 10.50
C TYR A 591 -10.75 17.47 11.87
N PHE A 592 -11.36 18.65 12.01
CA PHE A 592 -11.26 19.50 13.20
C PHE A 592 -12.62 19.84 13.84
N PRO A 593 -13.49 18.85 14.13
CA PRO A 593 -14.79 19.08 14.79
C PRO A 593 -14.65 19.32 16.30
N ASP A 594 -15.65 19.93 16.93
CA ASP A 594 -15.83 19.91 18.39
C ASP A 594 -16.75 18.72 18.76
N LEU A 595 -16.18 17.63 19.26
CA LEU A 595 -16.92 16.38 19.52
C LEU A 595 -17.34 16.20 20.98
N ASP A 596 -16.70 16.90 21.92
CA ASP A 596 -17.05 16.89 23.35
C ASP A 596 -17.86 18.11 23.80
N GLY A 597 -18.08 19.10 22.93
CA GLY A 597 -18.88 20.30 23.20
C GLY A 597 -18.15 21.30 24.10
N ASN A 598 -16.82 21.33 24.04
CA ASN A 598 -16.02 22.24 24.84
C ASN A 598 -15.74 23.58 24.13
N ASN A 599 -16.32 23.78 22.94
CA ASN A 599 -16.12 24.90 22.02
C ASN A 599 -14.70 24.99 21.46
N ARG A 600 -13.97 23.88 21.38
CA ARG A 600 -12.66 23.83 20.75
C ARG A 600 -12.60 22.70 19.75
N ALA A 601 -11.90 22.94 18.66
CA ALA A 601 -11.65 21.95 17.64
C ALA A 601 -10.77 20.80 18.18
N ASP A 602 -11.25 19.58 18.03
CA ASP A 602 -10.54 18.33 18.30
C ASP A 602 -9.81 17.84 17.05
N LEU A 603 -8.81 16.98 17.22
CA LEU A 603 -8.25 16.25 16.08
C LEU A 603 -9.03 14.97 15.87
N HIS A 604 -9.78 14.87 14.77
CA HIS A 604 -10.47 13.66 14.38
C HIS A 604 -9.86 13.08 13.09
N SER A 605 -9.26 11.90 13.20
CA SER A 605 -8.50 11.28 12.12
C SER A 605 -9.19 10.05 11.55
N ILE A 606 -9.44 10.04 10.24
CA ILE A 606 -9.84 8.81 9.54
C ILE A 606 -8.61 7.91 9.36
N THR A 607 -8.65 6.72 9.94
CA THR A 607 -7.51 5.80 10.00
C THR A 607 -7.38 4.92 8.76
N GLY A 608 -8.50 4.66 8.07
CA GLY A 608 -8.55 3.78 6.90
C GLY A 608 -9.40 4.33 5.77
N THR A 609 -8.81 4.43 4.57
CA THR A 609 -9.49 4.88 3.34
C THR A 609 -10.76 4.09 3.04
N PHE A 610 -10.68 2.76 3.17
CA PHE A 610 -11.73 1.84 2.76
C PHE A 610 -12.67 1.43 3.89
N THR A 611 -12.20 1.50 5.14
CA THR A 611 -12.98 1.16 6.32
C THR A 611 -13.76 2.37 6.84
N ASN A 612 -13.25 3.59 6.62
CA ASN A 612 -13.76 4.82 7.20
C ASN A 612 -13.85 4.74 8.74
N GLN A 613 -12.87 4.07 9.36
CA GLN A 613 -12.69 4.06 10.81
C GLN A 613 -11.97 5.34 11.25
N ALA A 614 -12.17 5.76 12.50
CA ALA A 614 -11.59 7.00 13.00
C ALA A 614 -11.27 6.99 14.50
N GLU A 615 -10.28 7.78 14.87
CA GLU A 615 -9.85 8.06 16.25
C GLU A 615 -9.89 9.56 16.53
N THR A 616 -10.04 9.94 17.81
CA THR A 616 -10.15 11.34 18.22
C THR A 616 -9.14 11.66 19.32
N TRP A 617 -8.57 12.87 19.24
CA TRP A 617 -7.84 13.50 20.33
C TRP A 617 -8.52 14.82 20.69
N PHE A 618 -9.06 14.87 21.90
CA PHE A 618 -9.79 16.04 22.40
C PHE A 618 -8.83 17.17 22.75
N SER A 619 -9.18 18.41 22.38
CA SER A 619 -8.41 19.60 22.75
C SER A 619 -8.80 20.07 24.14
N PRO A 620 -7.93 19.99 25.17
CA PRO A 620 -8.30 20.32 26.54
C PRO A 620 -8.53 21.82 26.76
N SER A 621 -9.26 22.16 27.82
CA SER A 621 -9.35 23.54 28.32
C SER A 621 -8.01 24.07 28.86
N CYS A 622 -7.89 25.41 28.90
CA CYS A 622 -6.65 26.11 29.22
C CYS A 622 -6.08 25.72 30.60
N GLY A 623 -4.81 25.29 30.62
CA GLY A 623 -4.07 24.98 31.86
C GLY A 623 -3.77 23.50 32.11
N LEU A 624 -4.19 22.60 31.22
CA LEU A 624 -3.81 21.19 31.25
C LEU A 624 -2.48 21.00 30.48
N THR A 625 -1.50 20.31 31.08
CA THR A 625 -0.12 20.24 30.57
C THR A 625 0.38 18.87 30.13
N ASP A 626 -0.33 17.77 30.41
CA ASP A 626 0.05 16.44 29.91
C ASP A 626 -1.08 15.40 30.14
N ARG A 627 -1.53 14.76 29.06
CA ARG A 627 -2.14 13.42 29.04
C ARG A 627 -1.89 12.80 27.67
N GLN A 628 -0.75 12.13 27.46
CA GLN A 628 -0.46 11.19 26.35
C GLN A 628 -1.38 11.38 25.12
N GLY A 629 -1.08 12.29 24.21
CA GLY A 629 -1.99 12.57 23.10
C GLY A 629 -1.49 13.59 22.08
N ASP A 630 -1.96 13.37 20.85
CA ASP A 630 -1.54 13.90 19.54
C ASP A 630 -0.03 13.89 19.21
N ASP A 631 0.88 13.71 20.18
CA ASP A 631 2.36 13.69 20.05
C ASP A 631 3.00 12.30 19.88
N SER A 632 2.25 11.23 20.15
CA SER A 632 2.74 9.86 20.04
C SER A 632 1.58 8.89 19.79
N SER A 633 1.81 7.91 18.91
CA SER A 633 0.88 6.79 18.68
C SER A 633 0.43 6.21 20.03
N GLY A 634 -0.87 6.28 20.33
CA GLY A 634 -1.42 6.09 21.67
C GLY A 634 -0.99 4.79 22.39
N ASP A 635 -0.37 4.95 23.55
CA ASP A 635 -0.21 3.90 24.58
C ASP A 635 -1.08 4.29 25.79
N PRO A 636 -2.18 3.57 26.10
CA PRO A 636 -3.21 4.02 27.02
C PRO A 636 -3.07 3.58 28.47
N ASN A 637 -1.85 3.29 28.93
CA ASN A 637 -1.43 3.42 30.33
C ASN A 637 -2.53 3.12 31.39
N LEU A 638 -2.96 1.86 31.46
CA LEU A 638 -4.03 1.41 32.37
C LEU A 638 -3.53 1.21 33.81
N PRO A 639 -4.40 1.38 34.84
CA PRO A 639 -3.99 1.65 36.22
C PRO A 639 -3.62 0.40 37.03
N ASN A 640 -2.64 0.56 37.92
CA ASN A 640 -2.17 -0.48 38.84
C ASN A 640 -3.18 -0.72 40.00
N PRO A 641 -3.66 -1.96 40.26
CA PRO A 641 -4.44 -2.27 41.45
C PRO A 641 -3.53 -2.56 42.68
N PRO A 642 -4.00 -2.29 43.91
CA PRO A 642 -3.15 -2.21 45.08
C PRO A 642 -3.16 -3.49 45.92
N TRP A 643 -1.97 -3.81 46.45
CA TRP A 643 -1.59 -4.79 47.50
C TRP A 643 -1.17 -6.19 47.02
N ASP A 644 0.13 -6.48 47.09
CA ASP A 644 0.58 -7.61 47.91
C ASP A 644 1.92 -7.30 48.61
N THR A 645 1.90 -7.40 49.93
CA THR A 645 3.08 -7.70 50.75
C THR A 645 3.07 -9.20 51.02
N ASN A 646 3.84 -9.93 50.21
CA ASN A 646 4.31 -11.35 50.28
C ASN A 646 4.41 -11.95 51.72
N PRO A 647 4.52 -13.30 51.99
CA PRO A 647 4.51 -14.52 51.13
C PRO A 647 3.76 -15.79 51.68
N GLY A 648 3.53 -16.85 50.87
CA GLY A 648 3.28 -18.22 51.39
C GLY A 648 2.65 -19.29 50.44
N ASN A 649 3.46 -20.26 49.99
CA ASN A 649 3.16 -21.49 49.21
C ASN A 649 2.55 -22.62 50.10
N PRO A 650 2.12 -23.86 49.65
CA PRO A 650 1.71 -24.45 48.34
C PRO A 650 0.37 -25.25 48.34
N SER A 651 -0.25 -25.49 47.17
CA SER A 651 -0.83 -26.81 46.77
C SER A 651 -1.49 -26.81 45.37
N ASN A 652 -1.03 -27.69 44.48
CA ASN A 652 -1.61 -28.12 43.18
C ASN A 652 -2.07 -29.61 43.32
N PRO A 653 -2.82 -30.33 42.42
CA PRO A 653 -3.25 -30.08 41.02
C PRO A 653 -4.76 -30.36 40.75
N ASN A 654 -5.41 -30.15 39.59
CA ASN A 654 -5.10 -30.39 38.16
C ASN A 654 -6.28 -29.86 37.26
N PRO A 655 -6.41 -30.13 35.93
CA PRO A 655 -6.18 -29.20 34.81
C PRO A 655 -7.41 -28.95 33.88
N GLY A 656 -7.34 -27.91 33.03
CA GLY A 656 -8.16 -27.83 31.81
C GLY A 656 -8.81 -26.48 31.53
N ASP A 657 -8.07 -25.57 30.89
CA ASP A 657 -8.56 -24.66 29.85
C ASP A 657 -7.36 -23.88 29.26
N PRO A 658 -7.24 -23.71 27.93
CA PRO A 658 -6.21 -22.86 27.35
C PRO A 658 -6.57 -21.38 27.61
N GLN A 659 -5.89 -20.75 28.56
CA GLN A 659 -5.96 -19.30 28.75
C GLN A 659 -5.14 -18.58 27.65
N PRO A 660 -5.59 -17.43 27.13
CA PRO A 660 -4.76 -16.58 26.30
C PRO A 660 -3.55 -16.11 27.12
N TYR A 661 -2.37 -16.29 26.55
CA TYR A 661 -1.10 -15.91 27.16
C TYR A 661 -1.04 -14.38 27.28
N THR A 662 -0.85 -13.87 28.50
CA THR A 662 -0.48 -12.46 28.73
C THR A 662 1.05 -12.42 28.91
N PRO A 663 1.81 -11.77 28.01
CA PRO A 663 3.26 -11.71 28.10
C PRO A 663 3.73 -11.13 29.44
N ASN A 664 4.69 -11.80 30.08
CA ASN A 664 5.34 -11.32 31.29
C ASN A 664 6.69 -10.67 30.90
N PRO A 665 6.82 -9.33 30.98
CA PRO A 665 8.07 -8.65 30.62
C PRO A 665 9.28 -9.00 31.51
N ASP A 666 9.08 -9.73 32.61
CA ASP A 666 10.18 -10.23 33.47
C ASP A 666 10.86 -11.50 32.92
N ASP A 667 10.30 -12.15 31.90
CA ASP A 667 10.90 -13.34 31.26
C ASP A 667 12.04 -12.93 30.29
N ASP A 668 12.03 -11.68 29.82
CA ASP A 668 13.13 -11.04 29.11
C ASP A 668 14.28 -10.75 30.10
N LYS A 669 15.31 -11.60 30.15
CA LYS A 669 16.55 -11.28 30.87
C LYS A 669 17.17 -10.02 30.24
N PRO A 670 17.13 -8.84 30.87
CA PRO A 670 17.64 -7.63 30.26
C PRO A 670 19.16 -7.72 30.22
N LEU A 671 19.77 -7.54 29.04
CA LEU A 671 21.16 -7.14 28.99
C LEU A 671 21.30 -5.81 29.76
N GLY A 672 22.41 -5.66 30.52
CA GLY A 672 22.64 -4.52 31.40
C GLY A 672 22.48 -3.14 30.71
N PRO A 673 22.32 -2.06 31.49
CA PRO A 673 21.75 -0.79 31.04
C PRO A 673 22.39 -0.28 29.75
N CYS A 674 21.58 -0.21 28.68
CA CYS A 674 21.89 0.37 27.39
C CYS A 674 22.22 1.86 27.55
N THR A 675 23.47 2.15 27.86
CA THR A 675 24.03 3.51 27.87
C THR A 675 25.04 3.60 26.75
N ALA A 676 24.55 3.88 25.55
CA ALA A 676 25.37 4.27 24.43
C ALA A 676 25.38 5.80 24.34
N THR A 677 26.53 6.39 24.61
CA THR A 677 26.96 7.69 24.07
C THR A 677 28.31 7.43 23.41
N TYR A 678 28.65 8.16 22.33
CA TYR A 678 29.99 8.66 21.94
C TYR A 678 30.15 8.87 20.41
N THR A 679 29.85 10.08 19.94
CA THR A 679 30.78 11.10 19.39
C THR A 679 31.81 10.79 18.29
N THR A 680 31.46 10.13 17.19
CA THR A 680 31.41 10.73 15.82
C THR A 680 31.04 9.67 14.77
N LEU A 681 30.01 9.92 13.98
CA LEU A 681 28.71 9.29 14.21
C LEU A 681 27.76 9.49 13.00
N GLU A 682 28.00 10.46 12.12
CA GLU A 682 27.00 10.92 11.13
C GLU A 682 26.56 9.86 10.09
N ASP A 683 27.43 8.93 9.69
CA ASP A 683 27.06 7.84 8.76
C ASP A 683 26.58 6.55 9.46
N ILE A 684 26.82 6.40 10.77
CA ILE A 684 26.33 5.27 11.60
C ILE A 684 25.05 5.67 12.36
N GLU A 685 24.81 6.97 12.56
CA GLU A 685 23.59 7.52 13.15
C GLU A 685 22.36 7.33 12.24
N ASN A 686 22.54 7.30 10.93
CA ASN A 686 21.44 6.98 10.00
C ASN A 686 20.92 5.54 10.15
N ASP A 687 21.72 4.60 10.68
CA ASP A 687 21.30 3.23 11.00
C ASP A 687 20.99 3.00 12.49
N SER A 688 21.13 4.02 13.35
CA SER A 688 20.80 3.93 14.78
C SER A 688 19.31 3.63 15.03
N GLY A 689 18.46 3.90 14.04
CA GLY A 689 17.05 3.54 14.02
C GLY A 689 16.81 2.06 14.32
N LYS A 690 17.60 1.15 13.75
CA LYS A 690 17.38 -0.31 13.91
C LYS A 690 17.86 -0.85 15.25
N ILE A 691 18.82 -0.21 15.91
CA ILE A 691 19.17 -0.54 17.30
C ILE A 691 18.09 -0.01 18.25
N SER A 692 17.54 1.19 18.00
CA SER A 692 16.35 1.66 18.74
C SER A 692 15.13 0.78 18.49
N THR A 693 14.93 0.27 17.28
CA THR A 693 13.89 -0.70 16.93
C THR A 693 14.10 -2.01 17.69
N PHE A 694 15.31 -2.58 17.66
CA PHE A 694 15.65 -3.77 18.46
C PHE A 694 15.36 -3.53 19.95
N CYS A 695 15.78 -2.39 20.50
CA CYS A 695 15.48 -2.02 21.89
C CYS A 695 13.98 -1.84 22.17
N GLY A 696 13.20 -1.34 21.21
CA GLY A 696 11.75 -1.22 21.28
C GLY A 696 11.08 -2.59 21.30
N ILE A 697 11.37 -3.43 20.31
CA ILE A 697 10.87 -4.81 20.21
C ILE A 697 11.17 -5.60 21.50
N MET A 698 12.38 -5.45 22.02
CA MET A 698 12.81 -6.08 23.27
C MET A 698 12.08 -5.57 24.52
N LYS A 699 11.71 -4.29 24.55
CA LYS A 699 10.94 -3.69 25.65
C LYS A 699 9.48 -4.14 25.63
N ASP A 700 8.97 -4.49 24.44
CA ASP A 700 7.57 -4.83 24.20
C ASP A 700 7.28 -6.34 24.36
N GLY A 701 8.16 -7.11 25.00
CA GLY A 701 7.91 -8.52 25.34
C GLY A 701 8.16 -9.50 24.18
N TYR A 702 9.22 -9.27 23.39
CA TYR A 702 9.55 -10.09 22.22
C TYR A 702 9.54 -11.60 22.48
N ASP A 703 10.07 -12.07 23.62
CA ASP A 703 10.11 -13.50 23.93
C ASP A 703 8.71 -14.12 23.99
N GLY A 704 7.71 -13.34 24.43
CA GLY A 704 6.31 -13.78 24.42
C GLY A 704 5.74 -13.94 23.00
N TYR A 705 6.05 -13.01 22.11
CA TYR A 705 5.67 -13.10 20.70
C TYR A 705 6.40 -14.23 19.99
N PHE A 706 7.70 -14.37 20.23
CA PHE A 706 8.47 -15.49 19.71
C PHE A 706 7.93 -16.84 20.22
N ASP A 707 7.46 -16.91 21.45
CA ASP A 707 6.86 -18.12 22.01
C ASP A 707 5.56 -18.53 21.29
N THR A 708 4.70 -17.56 21.01
CA THR A 708 3.48 -17.75 20.20
C THR A 708 3.83 -18.22 18.78
N PHE A 709 4.80 -17.57 18.15
CA PHE A 709 5.31 -17.94 16.83
C PHE A 709 5.92 -19.35 16.81
N ALA A 710 6.83 -19.66 17.72
CA ALA A 710 7.52 -20.94 17.79
C ALA A 710 6.56 -22.10 18.09
N LYS A 711 5.53 -21.87 18.92
CA LYS A 711 4.47 -22.85 19.15
C LYS A 711 3.70 -23.16 17.86
N TYR A 712 3.34 -22.13 17.10
CA TYR A 712 2.67 -22.32 15.80
C TYR A 712 3.54 -23.11 14.82
N ILE A 713 4.85 -22.81 14.73
CA ILE A 713 5.79 -23.54 13.89
C ILE A 713 5.89 -25.02 14.28
N VAL A 714 6.00 -25.33 15.58
CA VAL A 714 6.03 -26.72 16.08
C VAL A 714 4.74 -27.46 15.76
N GLU A 715 3.57 -26.80 15.86
CA GLU A 715 2.28 -27.41 15.52
C GLU A 715 2.13 -27.70 14.02
N GLN A 716 2.84 -26.98 13.14
CA GLN A 716 2.75 -27.13 11.68
C GLN A 716 3.84 -28.04 11.08
N ALA A 717 4.92 -28.34 11.81
CA ALA A 717 6.06 -29.12 11.30
C ALA A 717 5.65 -30.51 10.73
N PRO A 718 4.73 -31.28 11.33
CA PRO A 718 4.29 -32.56 10.76
C PRO A 718 3.57 -32.43 9.42
N ASP A 719 2.75 -31.39 9.26
CA ASP A 719 2.02 -31.14 8.01
C ASP A 719 2.96 -30.61 6.91
N ALA A 720 3.97 -29.80 7.27
CA ALA A 720 5.01 -29.35 6.36
C ALA A 720 5.88 -30.51 5.84
N MET A 721 6.30 -31.42 6.72
CA MET A 721 7.03 -32.64 6.33
C MET A 721 6.19 -33.53 5.41
N ARG A 722 4.90 -33.67 5.69
CA ARG A 722 3.97 -34.42 4.83
C ARG A 722 3.83 -33.78 3.46
N GLN A 723 3.74 -32.46 3.38
CA GLN A 723 3.62 -31.73 2.12
C GLN A 723 4.92 -31.81 1.31
N PHE A 724 6.09 -31.69 1.95
CA PHE A 724 7.39 -31.91 1.31
C PHE A 724 7.48 -33.29 0.63
N LEU A 725 7.03 -34.34 1.31
CA LEU A 725 6.98 -35.67 0.71
C LEU A 725 6.02 -35.77 -0.49
N LYS A 726 4.91 -35.02 -0.48
CA LYS A 726 3.98 -34.98 -1.63
C LYS A 726 4.58 -34.24 -2.83
N ASP A 727 5.34 -33.18 -2.58
CA ASP A 727 5.82 -32.32 -3.66
C ASP A 727 7.14 -32.83 -4.25
N ARG A 728 8.05 -33.28 -3.38
CA ARG A 728 9.43 -33.64 -3.72
C ARG A 728 9.76 -35.12 -3.49
N GLY A 729 8.80 -35.92 -3.03
CA GLY A 729 9.00 -37.35 -2.73
C GLY A 729 9.67 -38.13 -3.87
N LYS A 730 9.25 -37.93 -5.13
CA LYS A 730 9.83 -38.56 -6.33
C LYS A 730 11.34 -38.35 -6.50
N GLU A 731 11.89 -37.26 -5.95
CA GLU A 731 13.31 -36.94 -6.06
C GLU A 731 14.18 -37.84 -5.21
N PHE A 732 13.62 -38.46 -4.16
CA PHE A 732 14.38 -39.21 -3.16
C PHE A 732 13.89 -40.65 -2.96
N PHE A 733 12.61 -40.91 -3.18
CA PHE A 733 11.96 -42.18 -2.87
C PHE A 733 11.52 -42.93 -4.13
N ASP A 734 11.52 -44.25 -4.03
CA ASP A 734 10.73 -45.16 -4.86
C ASP A 734 9.52 -45.65 -4.04
N CYS A 735 8.36 -45.83 -4.67
CA CYS A 735 7.14 -46.21 -3.96
C CYS A 735 6.58 -47.53 -4.49
N ASP A 736 6.16 -48.40 -3.58
CA ASP A 736 5.21 -49.46 -3.93
C ASP A 736 3.84 -49.11 -3.35
N ILE A 737 2.77 -49.45 -4.05
CA ILE A 737 1.41 -49.36 -3.52
C ILE A 737 0.81 -50.75 -3.49
N MET A 738 0.02 -51.05 -2.47
CA MET A 738 -0.82 -52.24 -2.50
C MET A 738 -1.99 -52.03 -3.46
N GLU A 739 -2.07 -52.85 -4.51
CA GLU A 739 -3.15 -52.79 -5.51
C GLU A 739 -4.08 -53.99 -5.45
N ARG A 740 -5.36 -53.71 -5.68
CA ARG A 740 -6.39 -54.75 -5.88
C ARG A 740 -6.30 -55.27 -7.31
N ILE A 741 -6.07 -56.57 -7.47
CA ILE A 741 -6.03 -57.23 -8.77
C ILE A 741 -7.22 -58.19 -8.85
N GLU A 742 -8.16 -57.91 -9.75
CA GLU A 742 -9.34 -58.75 -9.97
C GLU A 742 -9.14 -59.65 -11.19
N CYS A 743 -9.91 -60.74 -11.30
CA CYS A 743 -9.83 -61.61 -12.46
C CYS A 743 -10.29 -60.92 -13.74
N CYS A 744 -9.51 -61.04 -14.82
CA CYS A 744 -9.83 -60.37 -16.09
C CYS A 744 -11.24 -60.73 -16.60
N ARG A 745 -11.66 -62.00 -16.42
CA ARG A 745 -13.01 -62.47 -16.77
C ARG A 745 -14.14 -61.78 -16.01
N ILE A 746 -13.90 -61.33 -14.77
CA ILE A 746 -14.91 -60.67 -13.92
C ILE A 746 -15.07 -59.22 -14.37
N CYS A 747 -13.95 -58.55 -14.63
CA CYS A 747 -13.91 -57.19 -15.18
C CYS A 747 -14.71 -57.08 -16.49
N GLU A 748 -14.53 -58.05 -17.40
CA GLU A 748 -15.27 -58.12 -18.67
C GLU A 748 -16.76 -58.44 -18.47
N PHE A 749 -17.10 -59.37 -17.56
CA PHE A 749 -18.49 -59.77 -17.33
C PHE A 749 -19.32 -58.66 -16.67
N GLU A 750 -18.74 -57.95 -15.70
CA GLU A 750 -19.41 -56.87 -14.97
C GLU A 750 -19.27 -55.49 -15.64
N ASN A 751 -18.55 -55.42 -16.78
CA ASN A 751 -18.24 -54.18 -17.50
C ASN A 751 -17.55 -53.13 -16.60
N LYS A 752 -16.64 -53.58 -15.74
CA LYS A 752 -15.81 -52.73 -14.87
C LYS A 752 -14.49 -52.41 -15.57
N ASN A 753 -14.07 -51.15 -15.49
CA ASN A 753 -12.79 -50.71 -16.05
C ASN A 753 -11.64 -51.06 -15.08
N CYS A 754 -11.13 -52.28 -15.16
CA CYS A 754 -10.01 -52.73 -14.33
C CYS A 754 -8.68 -52.34 -14.97
N ARG A 755 -7.89 -51.48 -14.32
CA ARG A 755 -6.56 -51.10 -14.85
C ARG A 755 -5.59 -52.28 -14.84
N TRP A 756 -5.71 -53.15 -13.85
CA TRP A 756 -4.91 -54.37 -13.72
C TRP A 756 -5.82 -55.54 -13.42
N CYS A 757 -5.60 -56.65 -14.12
CA CYS A 757 -6.32 -57.89 -13.90
C CYS A 757 -5.38 -59.08 -14.09
N THR A 758 -5.76 -60.24 -13.55
CA THR A 758 -4.99 -61.48 -13.68
C THR A 758 -5.86 -62.66 -14.12
N ASP A 759 -5.28 -63.59 -14.88
CA ASP A 759 -5.92 -64.87 -15.22
C ASP A 759 -5.41 -66.03 -14.33
N SER A 760 -4.39 -65.78 -13.51
CA SER A 760 -3.87 -66.74 -12.54
C SER A 760 -4.64 -66.68 -11.22
N ASN A 761 -4.93 -67.84 -10.61
CA ASN A 761 -5.64 -67.96 -9.33
C ASN A 761 -7.07 -67.38 -9.32
N CYS A 762 -7.80 -67.51 -10.43
CA CYS A 762 -9.21 -67.11 -10.53
C CYS A 762 -10.22 -68.06 -9.86
N ASP A 763 -9.72 -69.13 -9.26
CA ASP A 763 -10.48 -70.06 -8.45
C ASP A 763 -10.17 -69.75 -6.97
N LEU A 764 -11.04 -68.94 -6.35
CA LEU A 764 -11.12 -68.60 -4.92
C LEU A 764 -9.77 -68.51 -4.17
N ILE A 765 -9.31 -67.28 -3.91
CA ILE A 765 -8.19 -67.06 -2.99
C ILE A 765 -8.75 -67.06 -1.56
N ASP A 766 -8.24 -67.97 -0.72
CA ASP A 766 -8.51 -67.94 0.72
C ASP A 766 -7.87 -66.66 1.30
N SER A 767 -8.69 -65.63 1.43
CA SER A 767 -8.42 -64.45 2.23
C SER A 767 -8.83 -64.73 3.68
N PRO A 768 -8.14 -64.15 4.69
CA PRO A 768 -8.55 -64.24 6.09
C PRO A 768 -9.99 -63.77 6.38
N TRP A 769 -10.65 -63.11 5.41
CA TRP A 769 -11.97 -62.48 5.52
C TRP A 769 -13.09 -63.22 4.78
N GLY A 770 -12.83 -64.45 4.33
CA GLY A 770 -13.78 -65.26 3.57
C GLY A 770 -13.48 -65.29 2.08
N SER A 771 -13.97 -66.33 1.41
CA SER A 771 -13.64 -66.64 0.03
C SER A 771 -14.31 -65.65 -0.94
N ASP A 772 -13.59 -64.60 -1.33
CA ASP A 772 -14.02 -63.65 -2.36
C ASP A 772 -13.60 -64.20 -3.74
N PRO A 773 -14.53 -64.46 -4.68
CA PRO A 773 -14.17 -65.10 -5.94
C PRO A 773 -13.34 -64.15 -6.83
N GLY A 774 -12.02 -64.38 -6.86
CA GLY A 774 -11.15 -63.88 -7.94
C GLY A 774 -10.50 -62.52 -7.70
N VAL A 775 -10.16 -62.17 -6.45
CA VAL A 775 -9.38 -60.95 -6.12
C VAL A 775 -8.10 -61.33 -5.38
N THR A 776 -6.95 -60.79 -5.82
CA THR A 776 -5.64 -60.87 -5.14
C THR A 776 -5.10 -59.46 -4.87
N TRP A 777 -4.07 -59.38 -4.03
CA TRP A 777 -3.42 -58.12 -3.66
C TRP A 777 -1.93 -58.18 -3.93
N GLU A 778 -1.41 -57.21 -4.66
CA GLU A 778 0.00 -57.18 -5.07
C GLU A 778 0.59 -55.80 -4.87
N LYS A 779 1.85 -55.75 -4.41
CA LYS A 779 2.64 -54.52 -4.41
C LYS A 779 3.03 -54.18 -5.84
N ARG A 780 2.65 -53.00 -6.32
CA ARG A 780 3.02 -52.47 -7.63
C ARG A 780 3.87 -51.23 -7.46
N ALA A 781 4.96 -51.15 -8.22
CA ALA A 781 5.83 -50.00 -8.22
C ALA A 781 5.16 -48.82 -8.94
N GLU A 782 5.15 -47.65 -8.30
CA GLU A 782 4.50 -46.42 -8.76
C GLU A 782 5.38 -45.21 -8.41
N ALA A 783 5.07 -44.04 -8.97
CA ALA A 783 5.74 -42.78 -8.62
C ALA A 783 5.45 -42.35 -7.17
N CYS A 784 6.30 -41.50 -6.58
CA CYS A 784 6.12 -40.94 -5.23
C CYS A 784 5.75 -39.44 -5.25
N PRO A 785 4.70 -38.99 -4.53
CA PRO A 785 3.61 -39.81 -4.05
C PRO A 785 2.88 -40.43 -5.25
N PRO A 786 2.16 -41.54 -5.03
CA PRO A 786 1.31 -42.13 -6.04
C PRO A 786 0.31 -41.17 -6.67
N ASP A 787 0.05 -41.34 -7.97
CA ASP A 787 -1.15 -40.79 -8.59
C ASP A 787 -2.37 -41.64 -8.18
N TYR A 788 -3.08 -41.17 -7.15
CA TYR A 788 -4.28 -41.84 -6.64
C TYR A 788 -5.44 -41.82 -7.64
N SER A 789 -5.38 -41.07 -8.75
CA SER A 789 -6.44 -41.07 -9.78
C SER A 789 -6.34 -42.23 -10.77
N GLU A 790 -5.20 -42.91 -10.85
CA GLU A 790 -4.98 -43.98 -11.84
C GLU A 790 -5.11 -45.39 -11.24
N ARG A 791 -6.05 -45.63 -10.31
CA ARG A 791 -6.13 -46.90 -9.56
C ARG A 791 -6.89 -48.02 -10.28
N GLY A 792 -6.70 -49.23 -9.77
CA GLY A 792 -7.09 -50.51 -10.38
C GLY A 792 -8.58 -50.70 -10.46
N ILE A 793 -9.24 -50.59 -9.29
CA ILE A 793 -10.69 -50.69 -9.05
C ILE A 793 -11.01 -50.05 -7.67
N GLY A 794 -12.01 -49.14 -7.57
CA GLY A 794 -12.54 -48.62 -6.29
C GLY A 794 -12.30 -47.12 -6.00
N GLU A 795 -12.78 -46.63 -4.84
CA GLU A 795 -12.47 -45.27 -4.36
C GLU A 795 -10.98 -45.14 -4.03
N THR A 796 -10.41 -43.98 -4.33
CA THR A 796 -8.99 -43.83 -4.70
C THR A 796 -8.00 -43.67 -3.54
N TRP A 797 -8.47 -43.52 -2.31
CA TRP A 797 -7.68 -43.01 -1.17
C TRP A 797 -7.39 -44.04 -0.06
N GLU A 798 -7.88 -45.27 -0.19
CA GLU A 798 -7.86 -46.27 0.89
C GLU A 798 -6.57 -47.12 0.95
N PHE A 799 -5.66 -47.07 -0.03
CA PHE A 799 -4.56 -48.06 -0.11
C PHE A 799 -3.21 -47.59 0.45
N THR A 800 -2.51 -48.52 1.11
CA THR A 800 -1.19 -48.27 1.73
C THR A 800 -0.09 -47.99 0.69
N THR A 801 0.70 -46.94 0.92
CA THR A 801 1.91 -46.57 0.17
C THR A 801 3.18 -46.94 0.95
N TYR A 802 4.12 -47.64 0.33
CA TYR A 802 5.41 -48.04 0.89
C TYR A 802 6.53 -47.18 0.30
N TRP A 803 7.12 -46.33 1.11
CA TRP A 803 8.18 -45.41 0.72
C TRP A 803 9.55 -46.06 0.89
N LYS A 804 10.39 -46.02 -0.14
CA LYS A 804 11.75 -46.56 -0.10
C LYS A 804 12.74 -45.45 -0.45
N LEU A 805 13.43 -44.92 0.56
CA LEU A 805 14.49 -43.95 0.34
C LEU A 805 15.61 -44.59 -0.47
N ARG A 806 15.94 -44.01 -1.63
CA ARG A 806 17.05 -44.49 -2.44
C ARG A 806 18.36 -44.23 -1.70
N GLN A 807 19.17 -45.28 -1.55
CA GLN A 807 20.44 -45.19 -0.84
C GLN A 807 21.39 -44.14 -1.45
N ALA A 808 21.33 -43.92 -2.77
CA ALA A 808 22.14 -42.92 -3.47
C ALA A 808 21.70 -41.47 -3.21
N ASP A 809 20.47 -41.24 -2.76
CA ASP A 809 19.88 -39.91 -2.56
C ASP A 809 19.70 -39.56 -1.07
N THR A 810 20.22 -40.38 -0.16
CA THR A 810 20.05 -40.21 1.29
C THR A 810 20.54 -38.85 1.79
N GLU A 811 21.74 -38.42 1.40
CA GLU A 811 22.27 -37.11 1.85
C GLU A 811 21.49 -35.95 1.22
N LYS A 812 21.18 -36.03 -0.08
CA LYS A 812 20.37 -35.02 -0.77
C LYS A 812 18.97 -34.86 -0.16
N PHE A 813 18.39 -35.95 0.31
CA PHE A 813 17.10 -35.94 0.99
C PHE A 813 17.18 -35.15 2.29
N TYR A 814 18.17 -35.42 3.15
CA TYR A 814 18.32 -34.67 4.40
C TYR A 814 18.68 -33.21 4.16
N ASP A 815 19.52 -32.92 3.16
CA ASP A 815 19.84 -31.54 2.77
C ASP A 815 18.59 -30.79 2.29
N ALA A 816 17.73 -31.46 1.50
CA ALA A 816 16.47 -30.88 1.05
C ALA A 816 15.45 -30.71 2.18
N VAL A 817 15.36 -31.67 3.12
CA VAL A 817 14.49 -31.54 4.29
C VAL A 817 14.97 -30.40 5.19
N LEU A 818 16.27 -30.28 5.42
CA LEU A 818 16.85 -29.18 6.17
C LEU A 818 16.64 -27.85 5.44
N SER A 819 16.86 -27.78 4.13
CA SER A 819 16.68 -26.56 3.32
C SER A 819 15.23 -26.12 3.18
N ASP A 820 14.28 -27.05 3.06
CA ASP A 820 12.89 -26.75 2.68
C ASP A 820 11.92 -26.83 3.85
N VAL A 821 12.23 -27.65 4.86
CA VAL A 821 11.36 -27.92 6.01
C VAL A 821 12.02 -27.46 7.33
N GLY A 822 13.32 -27.17 7.33
CA GLY A 822 14.04 -26.66 8.50
C GLY A 822 14.17 -27.63 9.66
N ILE A 823 14.08 -28.93 9.37
CA ILE A 823 14.22 -30.00 10.36
C ILE A 823 15.58 -30.67 10.17
N ASP A 824 16.37 -30.70 11.24
CA ASP A 824 17.68 -31.35 11.24
C ASP A 824 17.53 -32.88 11.03
N ARG A 825 18.53 -33.46 10.38
CA ARG A 825 18.63 -34.88 10.07
C ARG A 825 18.38 -35.77 11.28
N ASP A 826 18.86 -35.40 12.46
CA ASP A 826 18.71 -36.20 13.67
C ASP A 826 17.25 -36.26 14.18
N LYS A 827 16.44 -35.25 13.84
CA LYS A 827 15.00 -35.18 14.10
C LYS A 827 14.15 -35.84 13.02
N VAL A 828 14.70 -36.15 11.85
CA VAL A 828 13.96 -36.89 10.82
C VAL A 828 13.98 -38.39 11.13
N LYS A 829 12.81 -39.00 11.28
CA LYS A 829 12.63 -40.45 11.48
C LYS A 829 11.71 -41.02 10.43
N PHE A 830 11.73 -42.34 10.26
CA PHE A 830 10.86 -43.05 9.34
C PHE A 830 9.83 -43.83 10.13
N ALA A 831 8.55 -43.49 9.93
CA ALA A 831 7.46 -44.18 10.60
C ALA A 831 7.25 -45.52 9.90
N GLU A 832 7.24 -46.62 10.65
CA GLU A 832 6.81 -47.89 10.07
C GLU A 832 5.36 -47.79 9.55
N TRP A 833 4.49 -47.03 10.22
CA TRP A 833 3.11 -46.79 9.77
C TRP A 833 2.64 -45.38 10.17
N SER A 834 2.14 -44.58 9.21
CA SER A 834 1.60 -43.23 9.42
C SER A 834 0.26 -43.05 8.70
N GLN A 835 -0.78 -42.54 9.37
CA GLN A 835 -2.15 -42.42 8.82
C GLN A 835 -2.39 -41.06 8.14
N LEU A 836 -3.13 -41.03 7.02
CA LEU A 836 -3.36 -39.82 6.20
C LEU A 836 -4.54 -38.92 6.64
N LEU A 837 -5.52 -39.42 7.40
CA LEU A 837 -6.76 -38.72 7.74
C LEU A 837 -7.18 -39.00 9.18
N ASP A 838 -7.76 -37.97 9.81
CA ASP A 838 -8.00 -37.79 11.23
C ASP A 838 -8.81 -38.91 11.96
N HIS A 839 -8.30 -39.29 13.12
CA HIS A 839 -8.78 -40.14 14.23
C HIS A 839 -9.96 -41.12 14.06
N THR A 840 -9.65 -42.41 13.83
CA THR A 840 -9.97 -43.54 14.75
C THR A 840 -9.28 -44.80 14.23
N LEU A 841 -8.31 -45.34 14.97
CA LEU A 841 -7.82 -46.69 14.71
C LEU A 841 -8.97 -47.66 15.01
N ASP A 842 -9.35 -48.51 14.06
CA ASP A 842 -10.06 -49.73 14.42
C ASP A 842 -9.16 -50.48 15.42
N PRO A 843 -9.61 -50.73 16.66
CA PRO A 843 -8.82 -51.44 17.66
C PRO A 843 -8.30 -52.81 17.17
N ALA A 844 -8.98 -53.41 16.18
CA ALA A 844 -8.53 -54.64 15.52
C ALA A 844 -7.22 -54.46 14.72
N CYS A 845 -7.02 -53.30 14.08
CA CYS A 845 -5.76 -53.00 13.36
C CYS A 845 -4.59 -52.73 14.32
N ALA A 846 -4.86 -52.13 15.49
CA ALA A 846 -3.85 -51.77 16.48
C ALA A 846 -3.20 -52.96 17.21
N HIS A 847 -3.83 -54.14 17.19
CA HIS A 847 -3.40 -55.27 18.04
C HIS A 847 -2.73 -56.45 17.33
N GLN A 848 -2.85 -56.60 16.00
CA GLN A 848 -2.26 -57.77 15.32
C GLN A 848 -1.43 -57.49 14.07
N MET A 849 -1.49 -56.30 13.44
CA MET A 849 -0.75 -55.99 12.19
C MET A 849 -0.73 -57.18 11.20
N GLU A 850 -1.84 -57.91 11.09
CA GLU A 850 -2.06 -58.93 10.06
C GLU A 850 -2.75 -58.28 8.86
N ASP A 851 -2.78 -59.01 7.73
CA ASP A 851 -3.08 -58.60 6.34
C ASP A 851 -4.32 -57.69 6.10
N TYR A 852 -5.08 -57.35 7.13
CA TYR A 852 -6.23 -56.46 7.12
C TYR A 852 -5.89 -54.96 7.01
N CYS A 853 -4.73 -54.51 7.49
CA CYS A 853 -4.41 -53.07 7.51
C CYS A 853 -3.86 -52.52 6.18
N TYR A 854 -3.85 -53.31 5.10
CA TYR A 854 -3.38 -52.85 3.79
C TYR A 854 -4.34 -51.87 3.07
N TYR A 855 -5.59 -51.75 3.55
CA TYR A 855 -6.71 -50.97 2.95
C TYR A 855 -7.12 -49.71 3.72
N THR A 856 -6.24 -49.14 4.53
CA THR A 856 -6.62 -48.04 5.43
C THR A 856 -5.79 -46.76 5.27
N GLY A 857 -5.20 -46.54 4.08
CA GLY A 857 -4.62 -45.25 3.70
C GLY A 857 -3.34 -44.89 4.47
N PHE A 858 -2.48 -45.88 4.73
CA PHE A 858 -1.24 -45.70 5.47
C PHE A 858 -0.05 -45.36 4.57
N TRP A 859 0.88 -44.56 5.09
CA TRP A 859 2.24 -44.44 4.59
C TRP A 859 3.17 -45.28 5.46
N ASN A 860 3.78 -46.29 4.86
CA ASN A 860 4.80 -47.14 5.48
C ASN A 860 6.18 -46.63 5.09
N ASN A 861 7.06 -46.52 6.08
CA ASN A 861 8.44 -46.03 5.94
C ASN A 861 8.54 -44.60 5.35
N ALA A 862 7.55 -43.75 5.60
CA ALA A 862 7.58 -42.33 5.26
C ALA A 862 8.31 -41.53 6.36
N SER A 863 9.01 -40.47 5.96
CA SER A 863 9.69 -39.60 6.92
C SER A 863 8.71 -38.70 7.67
N TYR A 864 8.99 -38.47 8.95
CA TYR A 864 8.27 -37.54 9.82
C TYR A 864 9.25 -36.82 10.74
N ASP A 865 8.80 -35.73 11.36
CA ASP A 865 9.52 -35.00 12.38
C ASP A 865 9.37 -35.70 13.75
N ALA A 866 10.46 -36.22 14.27
CA ALA A 866 10.51 -36.77 15.62
C ALA A 866 11.16 -35.78 16.56
N ASP A 867 10.45 -35.46 17.64
CA ASP A 867 10.93 -34.60 18.73
C ASP A 867 11.37 -33.19 18.26
N PHE A 868 10.74 -32.67 17.19
CA PHE A 868 10.86 -31.26 16.80
C PHE A 868 10.05 -30.40 17.78
N GLY A 869 10.74 -29.61 18.58
CA GLY A 869 10.16 -28.82 19.65
C GLY A 869 10.52 -27.35 19.56
N LYS A 870 9.97 -26.56 20.47
CA LYS A 870 10.17 -25.11 20.53
C LYS A 870 11.64 -24.69 20.57
N GLY A 871 12.50 -25.50 21.21
CA GLY A 871 13.94 -25.25 21.29
C GLY A 871 14.70 -25.52 19.98
N ASP A 872 14.06 -26.14 18.99
CA ASP A 872 14.60 -26.35 17.65
C ASP A 872 14.20 -25.18 16.70
N VAL A 873 13.33 -24.26 17.15
CA VAL A 873 12.99 -23.01 16.43
C VAL A 873 14.02 -21.94 16.79
N ILE A 874 14.72 -21.42 15.78
CA ILE A 874 15.75 -20.39 15.99
C ILE A 874 15.11 -19.06 16.37
N ASN A 875 15.66 -18.45 17.41
CA ASN A 875 15.28 -17.11 17.85
C ASN A 875 16.23 -16.04 17.26
N PRO A 876 15.78 -15.18 16.33
CA PRO A 876 16.57 -14.08 15.78
C PRO A 876 17.20 -13.15 16.83
N LYS A 877 16.57 -13.03 18.01
CA LYS A 877 17.10 -12.27 19.16
C LYS A 877 18.46 -12.80 19.63
N ASP A 878 18.71 -14.10 19.57
CA ASP A 878 19.98 -14.68 20.02
C ASP A 878 21.15 -14.26 19.13
N THR A 879 20.88 -14.09 17.83
CA THR A 879 21.82 -13.55 16.83
C THR A 879 22.15 -12.10 17.14
N VAL A 880 21.14 -11.26 17.38
CA VAL A 880 21.34 -9.83 17.70
C VAL A 880 22.01 -9.67 19.08
N ASN A 881 21.69 -10.50 20.06
CA ASN A 881 22.33 -10.48 21.39
C ASN A 881 23.82 -10.86 21.33
N SER A 882 24.16 -11.86 20.52
CA SER A 882 25.56 -12.28 20.30
C SER A 882 26.37 -11.18 19.58
N ALA A 883 25.73 -10.46 18.66
CA ALA A 883 26.27 -9.29 17.98
C ALA A 883 26.49 -8.10 18.93
N VAL A 884 25.47 -7.72 19.69
CA VAL A 884 25.45 -6.55 20.58
C VAL A 884 26.41 -6.72 21.77
N SER A 885 26.46 -7.91 22.38
CA SER A 885 27.40 -8.22 23.48
C SER A 885 28.87 -8.09 23.06
N SER A 886 29.15 -8.36 21.78
CA SER A 886 30.46 -8.20 21.16
C SER A 886 30.83 -6.73 20.88
N ILE A 887 29.83 -5.90 20.55
CA ILE A 887 29.97 -4.44 20.36
C ILE A 887 30.21 -3.69 21.68
N GLY A 888 29.69 -4.18 22.81
CA GLY A 888 29.91 -3.56 24.13
C GLY A 888 31.39 -3.40 24.53
N GLY A 889 32.29 -4.19 23.93
CA GLY A 889 33.74 -4.06 24.06
C GLY A 889 34.39 -2.94 23.21
N LEU A 890 33.65 -2.31 22.30
CA LEU A 890 34.09 -1.24 21.38
C LEU A 890 34.03 0.17 21.99
N ARG A 891 33.94 0.32 23.32
CA ARG A 891 34.05 1.62 24.00
C ARG A 891 35.42 2.27 23.72
N PHE A 892 35.53 2.97 22.61
CA PHE A 892 36.69 3.77 22.22
C PHE A 892 36.24 5.01 21.46
N ASN A 893 36.70 6.17 21.94
CA ASN A 893 36.68 7.46 21.26
C ASN A 893 37.05 7.29 19.78
N SER A 894 36.05 7.29 18.92
CA SER A 894 36.10 7.47 17.47
C SER A 894 37.04 8.61 17.05
N THR A 895 37.18 9.61 17.92
CA THR A 895 38.13 10.72 17.78
C THR A 895 39.58 10.27 17.58
N VAL A 896 40.05 9.16 18.18
CA VAL A 896 41.46 8.74 18.06
C VAL A 896 41.75 8.07 16.72
N VAL A 897 40.86 7.20 16.22
CA VAL A 897 41.04 6.54 14.92
C VAL A 897 40.88 7.57 13.79
N ILE A 898 39.88 8.44 13.90
CA ILE A 898 39.66 9.54 12.95
C ILE A 898 40.80 10.57 13.03
N MET A 899 41.29 10.95 14.21
CA MET A 899 42.48 11.82 14.31
C MET A 899 43.76 11.14 13.80
N GLN A 900 43.89 9.81 13.86
CA GLN A 900 45.06 9.11 13.32
C GLN A 900 45.02 9.00 11.79
N VAL A 901 43.83 8.83 11.22
CA VAL A 901 43.58 8.91 9.76
C VAL A 901 43.76 10.35 9.26
N MET A 902 43.18 11.35 9.94
CA MET A 902 43.33 12.77 9.60
C MET A 902 44.75 13.31 9.85
N ALA A 903 45.50 12.77 10.82
CA ALA A 903 46.88 13.17 11.11
C ALA A 903 47.93 12.47 10.21
N GLY A 904 47.51 11.73 9.18
CA GLY A 904 48.42 11.11 8.22
C GLY A 904 49.38 10.08 8.84
N ARG A 905 49.01 9.45 9.96
CA ARG A 905 49.87 8.46 10.65
C ARG A 905 49.76 7.04 10.11
N TYR A 906 48.87 6.79 9.15
CA TYR A 906 48.78 5.54 8.41
C TYR A 906 48.92 5.82 6.92
N VAL A 907 50.17 5.94 6.49
CA VAL A 907 50.57 6.04 5.08
C VAL A 907 50.89 4.63 4.59
N GLU A 908 49.88 3.77 4.50
CA GLU A 908 49.94 2.56 3.67
C GLU A 908 48.68 2.54 2.82
N GLU A 909 48.86 2.46 1.50
CA GLU A 909 47.78 2.40 0.51
C GLU A 909 46.87 1.19 0.80
N GLY A 910 45.55 1.40 0.96
CA GLY A 910 44.54 0.34 1.06
C GLY A 910 43.69 0.28 2.34
N PHE A 911 44.03 1.04 3.39
CA PHE A 911 43.39 0.88 4.71
C PHE A 911 41.90 1.29 4.80
N LEU A 912 41.47 2.33 4.07
CA LEU A 912 40.07 2.81 4.07
C LEU A 912 39.10 1.84 3.36
N PRO A 913 39.39 1.37 2.12
CA PRO A 913 38.60 0.32 1.48
C PRO A 913 38.52 -0.98 2.30
N ASP A 914 39.59 -1.34 3.01
CA ASP A 914 39.62 -2.54 3.85
C ASP A 914 38.69 -2.43 5.08
N ILE A 915 38.56 -1.24 5.68
CA ILE A 915 37.60 -1.00 6.77
C ILE A 915 36.16 -1.11 6.26
N VAL A 916 35.84 -0.49 5.12
CA VAL A 916 34.48 -0.53 4.55
C VAL A 916 34.11 -1.96 4.14
N ASN A 917 34.99 -2.66 3.41
CA ASN A 917 34.75 -4.04 2.98
C ASN A 917 34.61 -5.03 4.14
N SER A 918 35.28 -4.79 5.26
CA SER A 918 35.24 -5.71 6.40
C SER A 918 34.05 -5.47 7.34
N VAL A 919 33.59 -4.22 7.50
CA VAL A 919 32.56 -3.87 8.50
C VAL A 919 31.13 -3.87 7.93
N SER A 920 30.93 -3.59 6.63
CA SER A 920 29.58 -3.44 6.06
C SER A 920 28.74 -4.72 6.08
N LEU A 921 29.34 -5.87 5.78
CA LEU A 921 28.62 -7.15 5.77
C LEU A 921 28.08 -7.51 7.17
N PRO A 922 28.89 -7.48 8.25
CA PRO A 922 28.40 -7.70 9.60
C PRO A 922 27.29 -6.75 10.05
N VAL A 923 27.31 -5.48 9.63
CA VAL A 923 26.28 -4.49 9.99
C VAL A 923 24.95 -4.83 9.31
N PHE A 924 24.95 -5.15 8.01
CA PHE A 924 23.73 -5.53 7.32
C PHE A 924 23.15 -6.86 7.80
N MET A 925 24.00 -7.79 8.25
CA MET A 925 23.55 -9.03 8.88
C MET A 925 22.77 -8.77 10.19
N MET A 926 23.17 -7.74 10.95
CA MET A 926 22.43 -7.34 12.16
C MET A 926 21.12 -6.64 11.80
N GLU A 927 21.12 -5.78 10.80
CA GLU A 927 19.92 -5.07 10.33
C GLU A 927 18.84 -6.04 9.83
N ASP A 928 19.27 -7.06 9.08
CA ASP A 928 18.41 -8.13 8.59
C ASP A 928 17.83 -8.92 9.76
N ALA A 929 18.65 -9.30 10.75
CA ALA A 929 18.18 -10.02 11.94
C ALA A 929 17.16 -9.22 12.77
N VAL A 930 17.33 -7.90 12.91
CA VAL A 930 16.33 -7.04 13.58
C VAL A 930 15.03 -6.97 12.80
N THR A 931 15.09 -6.92 11.47
CA THR A 931 13.90 -6.92 10.62
C THR A 931 13.10 -8.22 10.78
N HIS A 932 13.78 -9.36 10.87
CA HIS A 932 13.10 -10.65 11.15
C HIS A 932 12.49 -10.69 12.56
N MET A 933 13.03 -9.95 13.53
CA MET A 933 12.37 -9.81 14.84
C MET A 933 11.06 -9.01 14.73
N GLU A 934 10.98 -8.00 13.86
CA GLU A 934 9.74 -7.27 13.57
C GLU A 934 8.68 -8.23 12.98
N ASP A 935 9.09 -9.04 12.00
CA ASP A 935 8.21 -10.03 11.35
C ASP A 935 7.66 -11.07 12.35
N VAL A 936 8.51 -11.57 13.26
CA VAL A 936 8.09 -12.50 14.33
C VAL A 936 7.02 -11.89 15.22
N VAL A 937 7.15 -10.60 15.57
CA VAL A 937 6.17 -9.90 16.40
C VAL A 937 4.86 -9.69 15.66
N GLU A 938 4.90 -9.32 14.39
CA GLU A 938 3.72 -9.18 13.54
C GLU A 938 2.98 -10.52 13.41
N MET A 939 3.69 -11.58 13.06
CA MET A 939 3.12 -12.93 12.94
C MET A 939 2.50 -13.42 14.25
N ALA A 940 3.15 -13.19 15.39
CA ALA A 940 2.64 -13.60 16.68
C ALA A 940 1.36 -12.85 17.08
N LYS A 941 1.30 -11.53 16.84
CA LYS A 941 0.09 -10.71 17.08
C LYS A 941 -1.10 -11.19 16.26
N GLU A 942 -0.86 -11.64 15.04
CA GLU A 942 -1.91 -12.16 14.17
C GLU A 942 -2.35 -13.58 14.53
N ILE A 943 -1.41 -14.44 14.96
CA ILE A 943 -1.72 -15.77 15.52
C ILE A 943 -2.62 -15.62 16.75
N GLU A 944 -2.40 -14.61 17.58
CA GLU A 944 -3.24 -14.31 18.75
C GLU A 944 -4.64 -13.76 18.41
N GLN A 945 -4.79 -13.07 17.28
CA GLN A 945 -6.06 -12.48 16.84
C GLN A 945 -6.96 -13.43 16.04
N ALA A 946 -6.44 -14.58 15.60
CA ALA A 946 -7.14 -15.50 14.71
C ALA A 946 -7.71 -16.74 15.43
N ASP A 947 -9.00 -16.72 15.75
CA ASP A 947 -9.74 -17.89 16.29
C ASP A 947 -10.00 -19.01 15.24
N ILE A 948 -9.47 -18.90 14.01
CA ILE A 948 -9.76 -19.85 12.92
C ILE A 948 -8.48 -20.16 12.13
N LYS A 949 -7.96 -21.39 12.31
CA LYS A 949 -6.75 -21.95 11.67
C LYS A 949 -6.64 -21.73 10.15
N PHE A 950 -7.76 -21.59 9.44
CA PHE A 950 -7.79 -21.40 7.98
C PHE A 950 -7.51 -19.96 7.51
N LEU A 951 -7.70 -18.96 8.37
CA LEU A 951 -7.50 -17.55 8.01
C LEU A 951 -6.00 -17.19 8.00
N VAL A 952 -5.26 -17.70 8.99
CA VAL A 952 -3.81 -17.53 9.13
C VAL A 952 -3.06 -18.13 7.94
N LEU A 953 -3.42 -19.34 7.49
CA LEU A 953 -2.76 -20.00 6.37
C LEU A 953 -2.93 -19.25 5.03
N ASN A 954 -4.12 -18.71 4.76
CA ASN A 954 -4.38 -17.95 3.53
C ASN A 954 -3.71 -16.57 3.55
N PHE A 955 -3.64 -15.95 4.72
CA PHE A 955 -2.99 -14.66 4.90
C PHE A 955 -1.46 -14.78 4.90
N LEU A 956 -0.88 -15.74 5.63
CA LEU A 956 0.55 -16.03 5.57
C LEU A 956 0.98 -16.42 4.16
N SER A 957 0.16 -17.18 3.43
CA SER A 957 0.44 -17.47 2.00
C SER A 957 0.46 -16.20 1.15
N ALA A 958 -0.43 -15.23 1.41
CA ALA A 958 -0.48 -13.96 0.71
C ALA A 958 0.66 -13.00 1.11
N LEU A 959 1.07 -13.01 2.39
CA LEU A 959 2.18 -12.23 2.94
C LEU A 959 3.53 -12.76 2.42
N PHE A 960 3.70 -14.09 2.39
CA PHE A 960 4.88 -14.73 1.82
C PHE A 960 4.98 -14.56 0.30
N LEU A 961 3.85 -14.48 -0.43
CA LEU A 961 3.79 -14.11 -1.85
C LEU A 961 4.18 -12.65 -2.13
N ALA A 962 4.15 -11.77 -1.13
CA ALA A 962 4.50 -10.34 -1.27
C ALA A 962 6.00 -10.06 -1.11
N LEU A 963 6.79 -11.05 -0.67
CA LEU A 963 8.26 -11.00 -0.68
C LEU A 963 8.80 -11.61 -2.00
N PRO A 964 9.92 -11.13 -2.56
CA PRO A 964 10.22 -11.25 -4.00
C PRO A 964 10.59 -12.66 -4.54
N PHE A 965 10.33 -13.76 -3.82
CA PHE A 965 10.96 -15.05 -4.10
C PHE A 965 10.05 -16.28 -4.22
N LEU A 966 8.72 -16.16 -4.34
CA LEU A 966 7.87 -17.36 -4.33
C LEU A 966 7.11 -17.59 -5.63
N GLY A 967 7.58 -18.58 -6.41
CA GLY A 967 6.78 -19.31 -7.38
C GLY A 967 6.07 -20.49 -6.72
N GLU A 968 4.88 -20.81 -7.22
CA GLU A 968 3.94 -21.90 -6.89
C GLU A 968 4.46 -23.04 -5.96
N ALA A 969 4.16 -22.95 -4.65
CA ALA A 969 3.90 -24.07 -3.72
C ALA A 969 3.41 -23.53 -2.36
N LEU A 970 2.29 -24.07 -1.83
CA LEU A 970 1.81 -23.85 -0.45
C LEU A 970 2.69 -24.66 0.54
N PRO A 971 2.36 -24.69 1.84
CA PRO A 971 2.99 -24.08 3.04
C PRO A 971 4.48 -24.35 3.33
N ALA A 972 5.25 -25.01 2.46
CA ALA A 972 6.65 -25.39 2.74
C ALA A 972 7.62 -24.20 2.88
N LEU A 973 7.30 -23.03 2.33
CA LEU A 973 8.26 -21.92 2.19
C LEU A 973 8.53 -21.12 3.48
N GLY A 974 7.64 -21.17 4.47
CA GLY A 974 7.92 -20.60 5.81
C GLY A 974 8.98 -21.40 6.58
N PHE A 975 9.04 -22.70 6.34
CA PHE A 975 10.00 -23.62 6.93
C PHE A 975 11.35 -23.62 6.20
N ALA A 976 11.35 -23.36 4.89
CA ALA A 976 12.58 -23.27 4.10
C ALA A 976 13.51 -22.12 4.55
N GLN A 977 12.93 -20.99 4.96
CA GLN A 977 13.69 -19.89 5.55
C GLN A 977 14.27 -20.29 6.91
N LEU A 978 13.49 -20.93 7.78
CA LEU A 978 13.98 -21.45 9.08
C LEU A 978 15.14 -22.46 8.89
N GLY A 979 15.04 -23.32 7.89
CA GLY A 979 16.07 -24.30 7.57
C GLY A 979 17.40 -23.74 7.12
N ARG A 980 17.36 -22.64 6.35
CA ARG A 980 18.55 -21.85 6.00
C ARG A 980 19.16 -21.20 7.24
N PHE A 981 18.34 -20.67 8.16
CA PHE A 981 18.83 -20.17 9.44
C PHE A 981 19.49 -21.28 10.29
N VAL A 982 18.94 -22.50 10.34
CA VAL A 982 19.52 -23.64 11.08
C VAL A 982 20.89 -24.04 10.55
N THR A 983 21.06 -24.13 9.22
CA THR A 983 22.35 -24.42 8.60
C THR A 983 23.40 -23.36 8.92
N ILE A 984 23.01 -22.08 8.93
CA ILE A 984 23.89 -20.93 9.17
C ILE A 984 24.36 -20.86 10.64
N PHE A 985 23.52 -21.22 11.61
CA PHE A 985 23.81 -21.02 13.04
C PHE A 985 24.30 -22.28 13.79
N ALA A 986 24.07 -23.48 13.26
CA ALA A 986 24.71 -24.70 13.78
C ALA A 986 26.26 -24.62 13.70
N GLU A 987 26.81 -23.88 12.73
CA GLU A 987 28.26 -23.70 12.58
C GLU A 987 28.88 -22.65 13.51
N THR A 988 28.09 -21.70 14.04
CA THR A 988 28.61 -20.64 14.93
C THR A 988 28.76 -21.08 16.39
N GLY A 989 28.24 -22.25 16.76
CA GLY A 989 28.43 -22.88 18.07
C GLY A 989 29.81 -23.51 18.29
N ASN A 990 30.54 -23.85 17.23
CA ASN A 990 31.90 -24.38 17.33
C ASN A 990 32.93 -23.27 17.13
N THR A 991 33.54 -22.83 18.23
CA THR A 991 34.62 -21.83 18.29
C THR A 991 35.94 -22.37 17.71
N ALA A 992 35.94 -22.76 16.44
CA ALA A 992 37.14 -23.18 15.71
C ALA A 992 36.97 -23.08 14.17
N LEU A 993 36.57 -21.92 13.63
CA LEU A 993 36.70 -21.67 12.19
C LEU A 993 38.17 -21.41 11.84
N ALA A 994 38.91 -22.47 11.54
CA ALA A 994 40.20 -22.40 10.87
C ALA A 994 39.97 -22.05 9.38
N ILE A 995 40.91 -21.32 8.77
CA ILE A 995 40.89 -20.87 7.36
C ILE A 995 40.52 -21.98 6.35
N GLU A 996 40.73 -23.25 6.71
CA GLU A 996 40.40 -24.41 5.88
C GLU A 996 38.90 -24.55 5.55
N SER A 997 37.97 -24.11 6.42
CA SER A 997 36.53 -24.30 6.17
C SER A 997 35.99 -23.48 5.00
N VAL A 998 36.52 -22.26 4.79
CA VAL A 998 36.14 -21.39 3.66
C VAL A 998 36.72 -21.89 2.34
N VAL A 999 37.81 -22.66 2.39
CA VAL A 999 38.40 -23.29 1.19
C VAL A 999 37.58 -24.51 0.76
N SER A 1000 36.96 -25.23 1.70
CA SER A 1000 36.08 -26.37 1.41
C SER A 1000 34.63 -25.95 1.10
N ASP A 1001 34.13 -24.89 1.73
CA ASP A 1001 32.78 -24.35 1.50
C ASP A 1001 32.79 -22.81 1.52
N PRO A 1002 32.74 -22.17 0.33
CA PRO A 1002 32.71 -20.71 0.19
C PRO A 1002 31.52 -20.02 0.86
N SER A 1003 30.39 -20.72 1.08
CA SER A 1003 29.17 -20.15 1.68
C SER A 1003 29.32 -19.78 3.16
N THR A 1004 30.37 -20.29 3.82
CA THR A 1004 30.70 -20.00 5.23
C THR A 1004 31.51 -18.70 5.42
N ALA A 1005 31.94 -18.06 4.32
CA ALA A 1005 32.72 -16.83 4.34
C ALA A 1005 32.06 -15.63 5.05
N PRO A 1006 30.74 -15.36 4.92
CA PRO A 1006 30.07 -14.29 5.67
C PRO A 1006 30.21 -14.45 7.19
N LEU A 1007 30.08 -15.69 7.68
CA LEU A 1007 30.16 -16.02 9.10
C LEU A 1007 31.58 -15.87 9.64
N LEU A 1008 32.59 -16.23 8.84
CA LEU A 1008 33.98 -15.99 9.20
C LEU A 1008 34.30 -14.49 9.25
N ILE A 1009 33.79 -13.69 8.32
CA ILE A 1009 33.96 -12.21 8.32
C ILE A 1009 33.30 -11.62 9.56
N PHE A 1010 32.06 -12.03 9.85
CA PHE A 1010 31.34 -11.65 11.05
C PHE A 1010 32.14 -11.99 12.32
N SER A 1011 32.65 -13.21 12.41
CA SER A 1011 33.49 -13.65 13.54
C SER A 1011 34.80 -12.87 13.65
N LEU A 1012 35.52 -12.62 12.55
CA LEU A 1012 36.78 -11.89 12.55
C LEU A 1012 36.62 -10.43 13.02
N ILE A 1013 35.50 -9.80 12.67
CA ILE A 1013 35.24 -8.38 12.93
C ILE A 1013 34.47 -8.15 14.23
N MET A 1014 33.59 -9.07 14.62
CA MET A 1014 32.79 -8.91 15.82
C MET A 1014 33.42 -9.59 17.04
N SER A 1015 34.28 -10.62 16.90
CA SER A 1015 34.94 -11.22 18.07
C SER A 1015 36.08 -10.35 18.64
N GLY A 1016 35.83 -9.70 19.78
CA GLY A 1016 36.84 -9.18 20.72
C GLY A 1016 37.89 -8.20 20.17
N ARG A 1017 37.72 -6.89 20.46
CA ARG A 1017 38.70 -5.80 20.24
C ARG A 1017 39.36 -5.74 18.84
N SER A 1018 38.72 -6.27 17.80
CA SER A 1018 39.39 -6.64 16.53
C SER A 1018 39.46 -5.56 15.43
N ILE A 1019 38.66 -4.48 15.48
CA ILE A 1019 38.79 -3.32 14.55
C ILE A 1019 40.13 -2.57 14.75
N ARG A 1020 40.93 -2.93 15.76
CA ARG A 1020 42.28 -2.40 15.97
C ARG A 1020 43.39 -3.30 15.46
N ASP A 1021 43.06 -4.55 15.12
CA ASP A 1021 44.02 -5.53 14.60
C ASP A 1021 43.98 -5.45 13.07
N THR A 1022 44.91 -4.67 12.52
CA THR A 1022 45.04 -4.42 11.09
C THR A 1022 45.20 -5.72 10.28
N ASN A 1023 45.75 -6.79 10.88
CA ASN A 1023 45.88 -8.08 10.21
C ASN A 1023 44.54 -8.82 10.10
N ARG A 1024 43.65 -8.69 11.09
CA ARG A 1024 42.30 -9.27 11.04
C ARG A 1024 41.40 -8.48 10.09
N LEU A 1025 41.50 -7.15 10.12
CA LEU A 1025 40.82 -6.24 9.18
C LEU A 1025 41.21 -6.53 7.73
N ALA A 1026 42.51 -6.55 7.42
CA ALA A 1026 43.00 -6.88 6.08
C ALA A 1026 42.58 -8.29 5.64
N ARG A 1027 42.49 -9.24 6.59
CA ARG A 1027 42.04 -10.61 6.30
C ARG A 1027 40.54 -10.70 6.05
N ALA A 1028 39.72 -9.99 6.81
CA ALA A 1028 38.28 -9.90 6.59
C ALA A 1028 37.96 -9.17 5.27
N ALA A 1029 38.68 -8.09 4.96
CA ALA A 1029 38.58 -7.39 3.69
C ALA A 1029 38.97 -8.28 2.50
N LYS A 1030 40.06 -9.05 2.63
CA LYS A 1030 40.49 -10.01 1.61
C LYS A 1030 39.50 -11.16 1.42
N LEU A 1031 38.90 -11.66 2.51
CA LEU A 1031 37.82 -12.65 2.42
C LEU A 1031 36.60 -12.07 1.71
N ARG A 1032 36.18 -10.84 2.09
CA ARG A 1032 35.06 -10.15 1.45
C ARG A 1032 35.29 -9.93 -0.04
N ALA A 1033 36.50 -9.52 -0.42
CA ALA A 1033 36.85 -9.27 -1.82
C ALA A 1033 36.87 -10.54 -2.69
N GLY A 1034 36.93 -11.72 -2.08
CA GLY A 1034 36.89 -13.01 -2.77
C GLY A 1034 35.49 -13.62 -2.94
N MET A 1035 34.44 -13.01 -2.34
CA MET A 1035 33.07 -13.50 -2.39
C MET A 1035 32.33 -13.06 -3.65
N ARG A 1036 31.47 -13.91 -4.19
CA ARG A 1036 30.58 -13.66 -5.33
C ARG A 1036 29.15 -13.42 -4.84
N ASP A 1037 28.29 -12.82 -5.68
CA ASP A 1037 26.86 -12.61 -5.41
C ASP A 1037 26.13 -13.88 -4.94
N GLU A 1038 26.52 -15.04 -5.48
CA GLU A 1038 26.02 -16.36 -5.07
C GLU A 1038 26.31 -16.67 -3.59
N ASP A 1039 27.46 -16.24 -3.08
CA ASP A 1039 27.88 -16.46 -1.69
C ASP A 1039 27.12 -15.53 -0.71
N PHE A 1040 26.62 -14.38 -1.19
CA PHE A 1040 25.73 -13.49 -0.43
C PHE A 1040 24.26 -13.90 -0.51
N ASN A 1041 23.81 -14.38 -1.68
CA ASN A 1041 22.44 -14.86 -1.90
C ASN A 1041 22.12 -16.11 -1.09
N ALA A 1042 23.13 -16.93 -0.79
CA ALA A 1042 23.01 -18.03 0.15
C ALA A 1042 22.63 -17.57 1.57
N PHE A 1043 22.99 -16.32 1.93
CA PHE A 1043 22.78 -15.75 3.25
C PHE A 1043 21.56 -14.81 3.33
N SER A 1044 21.49 -13.77 2.49
CA SER A 1044 20.36 -12.84 2.40
C SER A 1044 20.45 -12.00 1.13
N ILE A 1045 19.42 -12.08 0.29
CA ILE A 1045 19.37 -11.34 -0.99
C ILE A 1045 19.26 -9.82 -0.75
N ALA A 1046 18.66 -9.41 0.38
CA ALA A 1046 18.62 -8.03 0.83
C ALA A 1046 20.04 -7.50 1.11
N ILE A 1047 20.87 -8.32 1.75
CA ILE A 1047 22.28 -8.02 1.99
C ILE A 1047 23.05 -7.98 0.67
N THR A 1048 22.82 -8.91 -0.26
CA THR A 1048 23.44 -8.87 -1.60
C THR A 1048 23.16 -7.54 -2.32
N SER A 1049 21.90 -7.08 -2.32
CA SER A 1049 21.51 -5.80 -2.93
C SER A 1049 22.25 -4.61 -2.32
N LYS A 1050 22.37 -4.57 -0.99
CA LYS A 1050 23.11 -3.52 -0.27
C LYS A 1050 24.62 -3.61 -0.50
N MET A 1051 25.17 -4.82 -0.53
CA MET A 1051 26.58 -5.05 -0.82
C MET A 1051 26.96 -4.68 -2.26
N ASN A 1052 26.09 -4.95 -3.24
CA ASN A 1052 26.29 -4.55 -4.63
C ASN A 1052 26.30 -3.03 -4.80
N LYS A 1053 25.49 -2.30 -4.00
CA LYS A 1053 25.55 -0.83 -3.93
C LYS A 1053 26.91 -0.35 -3.38
N ILE A 1054 27.43 -0.94 -2.31
CA ILE A 1054 28.74 -0.57 -1.75
C ILE A 1054 29.88 -0.84 -2.75
N GLU A 1055 29.85 -1.99 -3.44
CA GLU A 1055 30.86 -2.31 -4.46
C GLU A 1055 30.84 -1.33 -5.64
N SER A 1056 29.68 -0.80 -6.01
CA SER A 1056 29.54 0.23 -7.05
C SER A 1056 30.18 1.57 -6.66
N VAL A 1057 30.34 1.83 -5.36
CA VAL A 1057 30.95 3.05 -4.81
C VAL A 1057 32.46 2.86 -4.68
N ILE A 1058 32.93 1.71 -4.18
CA ILE A 1058 34.36 1.42 -3.99
C ILE A 1058 35.12 1.35 -5.32
N ARG A 1059 34.47 0.90 -6.42
CA ARG A 1059 35.12 0.79 -7.75
C ARG A 1059 35.31 2.13 -8.48
N LYS A 1060 34.85 3.26 -7.95
CA LYS A 1060 34.94 4.58 -8.61
C LYS A 1060 36.25 5.35 -8.36
N ASP A 1061 37.12 4.91 -7.47
CA ASP A 1061 38.29 5.69 -7.01
C ASP A 1061 39.58 5.55 -7.85
N ASP A 1062 39.56 4.90 -9.02
CA ASP A 1062 40.69 4.92 -9.97
C ASP A 1062 40.70 6.19 -10.86
N ALA A 1063 40.53 7.38 -10.28
CA ALA A 1063 40.73 8.66 -10.96
C ALA A 1063 41.49 9.70 -10.08
N PRO A 1064 42.43 10.48 -10.65
CA PRO A 1064 43.55 11.05 -9.89
C PRO A 1064 43.20 12.31 -9.08
N LEU A 1065 43.72 12.33 -7.84
CA LEU A 1065 44.15 13.48 -7.01
C LEU A 1065 43.67 14.88 -7.47
N ILE A 1066 42.59 15.36 -6.88
CA ILE A 1066 42.21 16.78 -6.93
C ILE A 1066 43.18 17.57 -6.03
N CYS A 1067 44.08 18.33 -6.66
CA CYS A 1067 44.89 19.35 -5.99
C CYS A 1067 44.00 20.48 -5.48
N GLY A 1068 43.97 20.69 -4.16
CA GLY A 1068 43.34 21.85 -3.54
C GLY A 1068 44.08 23.15 -3.90
N ARG A 1069 43.33 24.18 -4.30
CA ARG A 1069 43.83 25.55 -4.44
C ARG A 1069 43.21 26.40 -3.34
N TRP A 1070 44.05 26.85 -2.42
CA TRP A 1070 43.72 27.88 -1.43
C TRP A 1070 43.51 29.22 -2.11
N GLY A 1071 42.48 29.94 -1.68
CA GLY A 1071 42.13 31.31 -2.07
C GLY A 1071 40.85 31.74 -1.37
#